data_AF-A0A7R8VB07-F1
#
_entry.id   AF-A0A7R8VB07-F1
#
_cell.length_a   1.000
_cell.length_b   1.000
_cell.length_c   1.000
_cell.angle_alpha   90.00
_cell.angle_beta   90.00
_cell.angle_gamma   90.00
#
_symmetry.space_group_name_H-M   'P 1'
#
loop_
_entity.id
_entity.type
_entity.pdbx_description
1 polymer ?
#
loop_
_entity_poly.entity_id
_entity_poly.type
_entity_poly.pdbx_seq_one_letter_code
_entity_poly.pdbx_strand_id
1 'polypeptide(L)'
;MEVLVTFLEAAHMRKTCYNKFNIDFTDLSHVILRNASALTTKGLRMLRGHKISDLEATGLKVTVNDLIGCLGEWTLQNLRSLNVARSTFMDGSRYCVVVALSKLRNLQCLNVSCTEFNRHGLEIVVEDLPHLESLDISCTRVDDITPLRKCRDRLKLLTMYNLKVSCSDNVIPVLLDLHELRLLDVSDEKDNHPFGMFTPARSKVTDFLRAVDKVPHLTSLDISGKEDISSSELRQFIQHHPQLKFLGLTHSEVCHDEGFTNPRHPDYRQTLLVAGTANESQIMEALRRYAHRPLYVQKCLFTLFRLTPEFSHARVDIIKLVLPGMQLHPQQFGLQMAATACLYNLTKGDLAQKIHPNILLRVVDLTLTAMETYPNHYQLQKNTLLTLCSDRILQDVGFDKYRCAKLVMNCLCAFDDASMNRMSVAICSILAAKISTNETSLLGAQPQYMKKLLSIVRSKVETRSVDITIKFTLSALWNLTDESPTTCSVFLEEGGMALFLEVLETFQEESAVETKVLGLVNNIAEVTQLRPRLMVAKFLLILRKLLHSKHIDVSYFAAGIIAHLASDGPEGWIVTTVSRTALLQELGEAVLSWQTPEGEMVAYRSFHPFFPLLTCHGAFQVQLWAVWAIQHVCTKNVKRYCPMLLKEQVTCSNLFLDSWQMGRMFIIIIIIIINPSTKGQDTSQVKHLKEKIEAEKGKDYAAENQRLIYAGKILTDDNVISEYNIDEKKFIVVMVTKPKAPPATFAGPSDPTAIVESGDGEKKKAETKPLGEIAPASATVTSEQPASAVAAVTDPVPGNIVEAESALLMGEDYNQMVQNIMDMGYEREQVEQALRASFNNPDRAVEYLLTGIPAQLFEDPPVAGQDSDAPAAPTLPSSGPPTDEDPLAFLRSQPQFQQMRQVIQQNPQLLNAVLQQIGQTNPALLQLISQNQEAFVRMLNEPATGGSTASGTPASPAAVGAGNPGSDAGSAAGMFAPGVIQVTPQDKEAIERLKALGFPEHLVIQAYFACEKNENMAANFLLSQSLDD
;
A
#
# COMPACT_ATOMS: atom_id res chain seq x y z
N MET A 1 -14.55 30.93 4.98
CA MET A 1 -15.11 30.00 5.98
C MET A 1 -14.22 28.75 6.15
N GLU A 2 -12.89 28.90 6.12
CA GLU A 2 -11.96 27.74 6.13
C GLU A 2 -10.65 28.02 6.91
N VAL A 3 -10.63 29.04 7.78
CA VAL A 3 -9.39 29.50 8.46
C VAL A 3 -9.29 29.05 9.93
N LEU A 4 -10.28 28.32 10.48
CA LEU A 4 -10.24 27.90 11.89
C LEU A 4 -9.88 26.42 12.14
N VAL A 5 -9.87 25.57 11.11
CA VAL A 5 -9.67 24.12 11.30
C VAL A 5 -8.19 23.75 11.47
N THR A 6 -7.25 24.56 10.98
CA THR A 6 -5.84 24.12 10.87
C THR A 6 -4.89 24.62 11.97
N PHE A 7 -5.36 25.27 13.04
CA PHE A 7 -4.47 25.87 14.06
C PHE A 7 -4.61 25.35 15.49
N LEU A 8 -5.51 24.39 15.76
CA LEU A 8 -5.72 23.85 17.12
C LEU A 8 -5.12 22.45 17.35
N GLU A 9 -4.54 21.80 16.33
CA GLU A 9 -3.92 20.48 16.48
C GLU A 9 -2.49 20.51 17.07
N ALA A 10 -1.88 21.68 17.22
CA ALA A 10 -0.62 21.81 17.95
C ALA A 10 -0.85 22.55 19.26
N ALA A 11 -0.69 21.84 20.37
CA ALA A 11 -0.48 22.43 21.68
C ALA A 11 0.48 23.63 21.53
N HIS A 12 0.00 24.82 21.90
CA HIS A 12 0.71 26.10 22.18
C HIS A 12 -0.07 27.29 21.58
N MET A 13 -1.08 27.75 22.30
CA MET A 13 -1.50 29.16 22.24
C MET A 13 -0.34 30.04 22.76
N ARG A 14 0.66 30.35 21.92
CA ARG A 14 1.66 31.37 22.26
C ARG A 14 0.95 32.73 22.36
N LYS A 15 1.51 33.63 23.19
CA LYS A 15 1.05 35.03 23.40
C LYS A 15 0.74 35.80 22.10
N THR A 16 1.30 35.39 20.96
CA THR A 16 1.12 36.03 19.64
C THR A 16 -0.24 35.78 18.96
N CYS A 17 -1.04 34.78 19.39
CA CYS A 17 -2.39 34.55 18.82
C CYS A 17 -3.48 35.43 19.47
N TYR A 18 -3.21 36.07 20.62
CA TYR A 18 -4.19 36.88 21.35
C TYR A 18 -4.78 38.04 20.52
N ASN A 19 -3.97 38.64 19.64
CA ASN A 19 -4.41 39.79 18.83
C ASN A 19 -5.26 39.40 17.61
N LYS A 20 -5.25 38.12 17.17
CA LYS A 20 -5.95 37.68 15.97
C LYS A 20 -7.43 37.32 16.21
N PHE A 21 -7.82 37.07 17.45
CA PHE A 21 -9.19 36.63 17.83
C PHE A 21 -9.92 37.65 18.71
N ASN A 22 -9.40 38.88 18.77
CA ASN A 22 -10.10 39.99 19.41
C ASN A 22 -11.34 40.36 18.58
N ILE A 23 -12.41 40.79 19.26
CA ILE A 23 -13.64 41.24 18.61
C ILE A 23 -13.41 42.41 17.65
N ASP A 24 -12.38 43.22 17.91
CA ASP A 24 -12.01 44.33 17.03
C ASP A 24 -11.56 43.86 15.62
N PHE A 25 -11.20 42.58 15.45
CA PHE A 25 -10.68 42.02 14.20
C PHE A 25 -11.46 40.79 13.69
N THR A 26 -12.30 40.17 14.51
CA THR A 26 -13.04 38.95 14.16
C THR A 26 -14.44 38.96 14.77
N ASP A 27 -15.45 38.48 14.04
CA ASP A 27 -16.83 38.30 14.55
C ASP A 27 -17.20 36.81 14.42
N LEU A 28 -17.14 36.09 15.54
CA LEU A 28 -17.38 34.65 15.56
C LEU A 28 -18.84 34.34 15.90
N SER A 29 -19.57 33.76 14.94
CA SER A 29 -20.94 33.25 15.13
C SER A 29 -20.99 31.73 15.35
N HIS A 30 -20.08 30.97 14.74
CA HIS A 30 -19.96 29.52 14.87
C HIS A 30 -18.55 29.15 15.34
N VAL A 31 -18.45 28.46 16.46
CA VAL A 31 -17.18 28.13 17.10
C VAL A 31 -17.06 26.63 17.31
N ILE A 32 -15.96 26.03 16.85
CA ILE A 32 -15.66 24.60 17.00
C ILE A 32 -14.29 24.45 17.67
N LEU A 33 -14.27 23.83 18.84
CA LEU A 33 -13.11 23.56 19.69
C LEU A 33 -13.09 22.06 20.02
N ARG A 34 -12.36 21.27 19.23
CA ARG A 34 -12.25 19.81 19.43
C ARG A 34 -11.02 19.46 20.25
N ASN A 35 -11.14 18.44 21.11
CA ASN A 35 -10.05 17.95 21.96
C ASN A 35 -9.40 19.08 22.79
N ALA A 36 -10.23 19.97 23.33
CA ALA A 36 -9.83 21.23 23.93
C ALA A 36 -9.27 21.09 25.37
N SER A 37 -8.58 20.00 25.66
CA SER A 37 -8.06 19.68 27.00
C SER A 37 -6.98 20.66 27.47
N ALA A 38 -6.30 21.32 26.53
CA ALA A 38 -5.28 22.34 26.79
C ALA A 38 -5.86 23.76 27.00
N LEU A 39 -7.17 23.98 26.78
CA LEU A 39 -7.78 25.29 26.97
C LEU A 39 -7.95 25.63 28.45
N THR A 40 -7.67 26.88 28.80
CA THR A 40 -7.86 27.43 30.14
C THR A 40 -9.05 28.39 30.17
N THR A 41 -9.61 28.65 31.35
CA THR A 41 -10.69 29.65 31.52
C THR A 41 -10.27 31.03 31.01
N LYS A 42 -9.00 31.42 31.18
CA LYS A 42 -8.47 32.67 30.63
C LYS A 42 -8.54 32.71 29.09
N GLY A 43 -8.23 31.59 28.42
CA GLY A 43 -8.37 31.47 26.97
C GLY A 43 -9.82 31.54 26.51
N LEU A 44 -10.73 30.89 27.22
CA LEU A 44 -12.16 30.90 26.89
C LEU A 44 -12.81 32.27 27.07
N ARG A 45 -12.32 33.12 27.97
CA ARG A 45 -12.82 34.50 28.12
C ARG A 45 -12.68 35.35 26.86
N MET A 46 -11.85 34.95 25.89
CA MET A 46 -11.82 35.63 24.59
C MET A 46 -13.17 35.52 23.85
N LEU A 47 -13.94 34.45 24.09
CA LEU A 47 -15.28 34.25 23.52
C LEU A 47 -16.30 35.26 24.05
N ARG A 48 -16.01 35.95 25.16
CA ARG A 48 -16.96 36.85 25.83
C ARG A 48 -17.42 38.02 24.95
N GLY A 49 -16.55 38.51 24.07
CA GLY A 49 -16.90 39.61 23.16
C GLY A 49 -17.80 39.16 22.01
N HIS A 50 -17.63 37.93 21.53
CA HIS A 50 -18.22 37.44 20.29
C HIS A 50 -19.71 37.11 20.41
N LYS A 51 -20.42 37.22 19.28
CA LYS A 51 -21.86 36.94 19.15
C LYS A 51 -22.10 35.52 18.63
N ILE A 52 -21.89 34.52 19.49
CA ILE A 52 -21.88 33.11 19.11
C ILE A 52 -23.31 32.55 19.15
N SER A 53 -23.77 31.95 18.06
CA SER A 53 -25.03 31.21 17.97
C SER A 53 -24.84 29.70 18.10
N ASP A 54 -23.67 29.18 17.73
CA ASP A 54 -23.36 27.75 17.75
C ASP A 54 -21.97 27.50 18.32
N LEU A 55 -21.89 26.67 19.37
CA LEU A 55 -20.66 26.38 20.08
C LEU A 55 -20.46 24.87 20.25
N GLU A 56 -19.44 24.33 19.60
CA GLU A 56 -18.90 23.00 19.86
C GLU A 56 -17.60 23.16 20.66
N ALA A 57 -17.57 22.63 21.88
CA ALA A 57 -16.40 22.63 22.75
C ALA A 57 -16.29 21.27 23.45
N THR A 58 -15.62 20.32 22.79
CA THR A 58 -15.53 18.92 23.22
C THR A 58 -14.18 18.59 23.85
N GLY A 59 -14.17 17.68 24.82
CA GLY A 59 -12.94 17.26 25.50
C GLY A 59 -12.31 18.34 26.39
N LEU A 60 -13.11 19.23 26.98
CA LEU A 60 -12.60 20.29 27.86
C LEU A 60 -12.14 19.74 29.21
N LYS A 61 -10.99 20.24 29.69
CA LYS A 61 -10.54 20.02 31.07
C LYS A 61 -11.21 20.97 32.07
N VAL A 62 -11.50 22.20 31.64
CA VAL A 62 -12.29 23.17 32.42
C VAL A 62 -13.76 22.76 32.42
N THR A 63 -14.49 23.11 33.47
CA THR A 63 -15.88 22.66 33.57
C THR A 63 -16.78 23.35 32.54
N VAL A 64 -17.88 22.69 32.16
CA VAL A 64 -18.91 23.31 31.31
C VAL A 64 -19.50 24.56 31.96
N ASN A 65 -19.59 24.59 33.29
CA ASN A 65 -20.04 25.79 34.03
C ASN A 65 -19.08 26.97 33.84
N ASP A 66 -17.77 26.71 33.87
CA ASP A 66 -16.75 27.74 33.61
C ASP A 66 -16.79 28.22 32.16
N LEU A 67 -16.98 27.31 31.21
CA LEU A 67 -17.17 27.66 29.79
C LEU A 67 -18.33 28.66 29.64
N ILE A 68 -19.50 28.31 30.17
CA ILE A 68 -20.69 29.17 30.11
C ILE A 68 -20.43 30.49 30.84
N GLY A 69 -19.75 30.46 32.00
CA GLY A 69 -19.36 31.65 32.74
C GLY A 69 -18.38 32.57 31.99
N CYS A 70 -17.68 32.06 30.97
CA CYS A 70 -16.79 32.84 30.12
C CYS A 70 -17.50 33.50 28.92
N LEU A 71 -18.77 33.16 28.65
CA LEU A 71 -19.53 33.71 27.52
C LEU A 71 -20.08 35.11 27.83
N GLY A 72 -20.29 35.91 26.77
CA GLY A 72 -20.89 37.23 26.86
C GLY A 72 -22.41 37.18 27.00
N GLU A 73 -23.01 38.28 27.47
CA GLU A 73 -24.45 38.37 27.70
C GLU A 73 -25.26 38.10 26.41
N TRP A 74 -24.82 38.64 25.28
CA TRP A 74 -25.48 38.39 23.99
C TRP A 74 -25.49 36.89 23.66
N THR A 75 -24.35 36.22 23.81
CA THR A 75 -24.22 34.78 23.53
C THR A 75 -25.08 33.97 24.50
N LEU A 76 -25.06 34.27 25.80
CA LEU A 76 -25.93 33.59 26.78
C LEU A 76 -27.41 33.67 26.40
N GLN A 77 -27.85 34.80 25.85
CA GLN A 77 -29.23 35.02 25.42
C GLN A 77 -29.54 34.47 24.03
N ASN A 78 -28.57 34.22 23.15
CA ASN A 78 -28.82 33.90 21.73
C ASN A 78 -28.20 32.59 21.25
N LEU A 79 -27.47 31.86 22.10
CA LEU A 79 -26.90 30.57 21.76
C LEU A 79 -28.02 29.57 21.47
N ARG A 80 -27.97 28.97 20.28
CA ARG A 80 -28.95 28.00 19.77
C ARG A 80 -28.43 26.57 19.84
N SER A 81 -27.13 26.36 19.67
CA SER A 81 -26.51 25.04 19.72
C SER A 81 -25.32 25.01 20.67
N LEU A 82 -25.30 24.03 21.57
CA LEU A 82 -24.19 23.77 22.47
C LEU A 82 -23.84 22.28 22.44
N ASN A 83 -22.63 21.97 22.00
CA ASN A 83 -22.05 20.63 22.10
C ASN A 83 -20.85 20.66 23.05
N VAL A 84 -20.99 19.98 24.19
CA VAL A 84 -19.96 19.85 25.22
C VAL A 84 -19.59 18.39 25.48
N ALA A 85 -19.78 17.53 24.48
CA ALA A 85 -19.49 16.10 24.58
C ALA A 85 -18.06 15.83 25.10
N ARG A 86 -17.90 14.76 25.88
CA ARG A 86 -16.61 14.34 26.48
C ARG A 86 -15.94 15.40 27.37
N SER A 87 -16.70 16.39 27.84
CA SER A 87 -16.24 17.39 28.83
C SER A 87 -16.76 17.05 30.23
N THR A 88 -16.37 17.82 31.25
CA THR A 88 -16.81 17.55 32.63
C THR A 88 -17.72 18.66 33.18
N PHE A 89 -18.72 18.26 33.96
CA PHE A 89 -19.54 19.16 34.79
C PHE A 89 -19.04 19.25 36.24
N MET A 90 -18.00 18.49 36.60
CA MET A 90 -17.51 18.39 37.97
C MET A 90 -16.21 19.20 38.15
N ASP A 91 -16.13 20.04 39.18
CA ASP A 91 -14.91 20.78 39.55
C ASP A 91 -14.19 20.09 40.73
N GLY A 92 -13.96 18.77 40.61
CA GLY A 92 -13.44 17.94 41.71
C GLY A 92 -14.43 17.69 42.86
N SER A 93 -15.67 18.17 42.76
CA SER A 93 -16.78 17.87 43.67
C SER A 93 -17.35 16.46 43.44
N ARG A 94 -17.95 15.87 44.48
CA ARG A 94 -18.71 14.60 44.36
C ARG A 94 -20.06 14.74 43.64
N TYR A 95 -20.51 15.97 43.39
CA TYR A 95 -21.80 16.27 42.78
C TYR A 95 -21.63 16.91 41.42
N CYS A 96 -22.45 16.49 40.45
CA CYS A 96 -22.59 17.10 39.14
C CYS A 96 -23.58 18.27 39.25
N VAL A 97 -23.13 19.48 38.90
CA VAL A 97 -23.94 20.70 38.95
C VAL A 97 -24.10 21.24 37.53
N VAL A 98 -25.34 21.36 37.05
CA VAL A 98 -25.61 21.80 35.66
C VAL A 98 -26.37 23.13 35.57
N VAL A 99 -26.50 23.85 36.69
CA VAL A 99 -27.33 25.05 36.80
C VAL A 99 -26.96 26.12 35.78
N ALA A 100 -25.71 26.20 35.32
CA ALA A 100 -25.31 27.19 34.32
C ALA A 100 -26.05 27.03 32.98
N LEU A 101 -26.52 25.83 32.63
CA LEU A 101 -27.31 25.60 31.42
C LEU A 101 -28.63 26.38 31.42
N SER A 102 -29.27 26.59 32.58
CA SER A 102 -30.52 27.36 32.72
C SER A 102 -30.43 28.80 32.20
N LYS A 103 -29.21 29.34 32.06
CA LYS A 103 -28.97 30.68 31.51
C LYS A 103 -29.20 30.74 30.00
N LEU A 104 -29.11 29.61 29.30
CA LEU A 104 -29.14 29.50 27.84
C LEU A 104 -30.57 29.29 27.31
N ARG A 105 -31.50 30.19 27.65
CA ARG A 105 -32.96 29.97 27.42
C ARG A 105 -33.38 29.77 25.96
N ASN A 106 -32.59 30.26 25.01
CA ASN A 106 -32.85 30.11 23.56
C ASN A 106 -32.15 28.90 22.92
N LEU A 107 -31.56 28.02 23.74
CA LEU A 107 -30.90 26.81 23.26
C LEU A 107 -31.91 25.84 22.66
N GLN A 108 -31.62 25.38 21.44
CA GLN A 108 -32.41 24.45 20.65
C GLN A 108 -31.75 23.07 20.58
N CYS A 109 -30.43 23.03 20.50
CA CYS A 109 -29.63 21.80 20.46
C CYS A 109 -28.69 21.73 21.66
N LEU A 110 -28.75 20.62 22.40
CA LEU A 110 -27.82 20.33 23.49
C LEU A 110 -27.22 18.94 23.33
N ASN A 111 -25.89 18.85 23.26
CA ASN A 111 -25.16 17.60 23.34
C ASN A 111 -24.29 17.57 24.60
N VAL A 112 -24.63 16.67 25.51
CA VAL A 112 -23.93 16.41 26.78
C VAL A 112 -23.43 14.96 26.85
N SER A 113 -23.25 14.31 25.70
CA SER A 113 -22.82 12.92 25.63
C SER A 113 -21.44 12.68 26.25
N CYS A 114 -21.25 11.49 26.82
CA CYS A 114 -20.02 11.11 27.51
C CYS A 114 -19.60 12.10 28.62
N THR A 115 -20.57 12.63 29.38
CA THR A 115 -20.33 13.50 30.54
C THR A 115 -21.02 12.94 31.79
N GLU A 116 -20.82 13.57 32.95
CA GLU A 116 -21.45 13.18 34.21
C GLU A 116 -22.90 13.68 34.36
N PHE A 117 -23.52 14.14 33.27
CA PHE A 117 -24.93 14.55 33.21
C PHE A 117 -25.85 13.43 33.75
N ASN A 118 -26.84 13.79 34.55
CA ASN A 118 -27.66 12.85 35.32
C ASN A 118 -29.14 13.26 35.33
N ARG A 119 -29.99 12.49 36.03
CA ARG A 119 -31.44 12.75 36.15
C ARG A 119 -31.77 14.17 36.61
N HIS A 120 -31.08 14.69 37.62
CA HIS A 120 -31.32 16.05 38.11
C HIS A 120 -30.97 17.10 37.06
N GLY A 121 -29.87 16.89 36.33
CA GLY A 121 -29.52 17.77 35.24
C GLY A 121 -30.53 17.76 34.10
N LEU A 122 -31.10 16.59 33.82
CA LEU A 122 -32.19 16.46 32.86
C LEU A 122 -33.44 17.24 33.30
N GLU A 123 -33.84 17.15 34.57
CA GLU A 123 -34.96 17.92 35.14
C GLU A 123 -34.78 19.42 34.93
N ILE A 124 -33.60 19.96 35.22
CA ILE A 124 -33.27 21.39 34.99
C ILE A 124 -33.41 21.74 33.51
N VAL A 125 -32.81 20.95 32.63
CA VAL A 125 -32.78 21.21 31.19
C VAL A 125 -34.18 21.22 30.57
N VAL A 126 -35.04 20.27 30.96
CA VAL A 126 -36.41 20.21 30.41
C VAL A 126 -37.34 21.30 30.96
N GLU A 127 -37.06 21.82 32.15
CA GLU A 127 -37.82 22.93 32.77
C GLU A 127 -37.36 24.30 32.27
N ASP A 128 -36.05 24.54 32.26
CA ASP A 128 -35.49 25.88 32.05
C ASP A 128 -35.15 26.19 30.59
N LEU A 129 -35.12 25.18 29.70
CA LEU A 129 -34.88 25.35 28.26
C LEU A 129 -36.18 25.14 27.45
N PRO A 130 -36.98 26.21 27.24
CA PRO A 130 -38.30 26.10 26.59
C PRO A 130 -38.21 25.83 25.08
N HIS A 131 -37.07 26.12 24.45
CA HIS A 131 -36.87 25.97 23.00
C HIS A 131 -36.06 24.72 22.62
N LEU A 132 -35.76 23.84 23.58
CA LEU A 132 -34.95 22.65 23.32
C LEU A 132 -35.70 21.67 22.40
N GLU A 133 -35.15 21.45 21.21
CA GLU A 133 -35.69 20.55 20.17
C GLU A 133 -34.81 19.31 19.97
N SER A 134 -33.52 19.37 20.33
CA SER A 134 -32.55 18.29 20.12
C SER A 134 -31.73 18.06 21.37
N LEU A 135 -31.71 16.81 21.84
CA LEU A 135 -31.00 16.42 23.05
C LEU A 135 -30.23 15.11 22.85
N ASP A 136 -28.92 15.17 23.09
CA ASP A 136 -28.04 13.99 23.13
C ASP A 136 -27.52 13.78 24.56
N ILE A 137 -27.98 12.69 25.17
CA ILE A 137 -27.61 12.22 26.52
C ILE A 137 -26.87 10.88 26.48
N SER A 138 -26.28 10.54 25.34
CA SER A 138 -25.57 9.27 25.14
C SER A 138 -24.41 9.08 26.12
N CYS A 139 -24.22 7.86 26.62
CA CYS A 139 -23.15 7.53 27.58
C CYS A 139 -23.10 8.46 28.82
N THR A 140 -24.25 8.94 29.29
CA THR A 140 -24.35 9.75 30.53
C THR A 140 -24.86 8.90 31.70
N ARG A 141 -25.01 9.52 32.88
CA ARG A 141 -25.51 8.88 34.11
C ARG A 141 -27.01 9.12 34.33
N VAL A 142 -27.77 9.39 33.27
CA VAL A 142 -29.23 9.54 33.35
C VAL A 142 -29.86 8.15 33.53
N ASP A 143 -30.40 7.89 34.71
CA ASP A 143 -30.98 6.62 35.12
C ASP A 143 -32.52 6.57 35.05
N ASP A 144 -33.17 7.73 34.85
CA ASP A 144 -34.61 7.91 34.66
C ASP A 144 -34.86 9.04 33.65
N ILE A 145 -35.61 8.73 32.59
CA ILE A 145 -35.93 9.66 31.50
C ILE A 145 -37.31 10.29 31.61
N THR A 146 -38.09 9.97 32.65
CA THR A 146 -39.45 10.50 32.87
C THR A 146 -39.56 12.02 32.72
N PRO A 147 -38.57 12.85 33.14
CA PRO A 147 -38.62 14.31 32.93
C PRO A 147 -38.84 14.75 31.47
N LEU A 148 -38.44 13.94 30.48
CA LEU A 148 -38.64 14.25 29.05
C LEU A 148 -40.10 14.47 28.66
N ARG A 149 -41.06 13.96 29.44
CA ARG A 149 -42.50 14.22 29.24
C ARG A 149 -42.84 15.71 29.20
N LYS A 150 -42.06 16.56 29.87
CA LYS A 150 -42.21 18.03 29.84
C LYS A 150 -41.86 18.65 28.49
N CYS A 151 -41.13 17.93 27.65
CA CYS A 151 -40.71 18.33 26.30
C CYS A 151 -41.47 17.61 25.18
N ARG A 152 -42.53 16.86 25.50
CA ARG A 152 -43.24 16.00 24.55
C ARG A 152 -43.72 16.67 23.26
N ASP A 153 -44.10 17.95 23.35
CA ASP A 153 -44.69 18.73 22.26
C ASP A 153 -43.63 19.57 21.50
N ARG A 154 -42.33 19.39 21.78
CA ARG A 154 -41.24 20.16 21.15
C ARG A 154 -39.98 19.38 20.81
N LEU A 155 -39.70 18.27 21.50
CA LEU A 155 -38.48 17.50 21.29
C LEU A 155 -38.58 16.70 19.99
N LYS A 156 -37.69 17.01 19.04
CA LYS A 156 -37.63 16.42 17.70
C LYS A 156 -36.51 15.39 17.55
N LEU A 157 -35.40 15.56 18.26
CA LEU A 157 -34.25 14.66 18.22
C LEU A 157 -33.87 14.24 19.63
N LEU A 158 -33.82 12.91 19.85
CA LEU A 158 -33.37 12.32 21.09
C LEU A 158 -32.35 11.22 20.80
N THR A 159 -31.13 11.39 21.32
CA THR A 159 -30.06 10.38 21.24
C THR A 159 -29.71 9.92 22.65
N MET A 160 -29.83 8.61 22.86
CA MET A 160 -29.65 7.92 24.14
C MET A 160 -28.72 6.71 23.97
N TYR A 161 -27.72 6.84 23.09
CA TYR A 161 -26.83 5.74 22.79
C TYR A 161 -26.07 5.29 24.04
N ASN A 162 -26.05 3.97 24.28
CA ASN A 162 -25.40 3.33 25.43
C ASN A 162 -25.80 3.96 26.79
N LEU A 163 -27.04 4.43 26.91
CA LEU A 163 -27.56 4.97 28.17
C LEU A 163 -28.03 3.84 29.08
N LYS A 164 -27.50 3.80 30.31
CA LYS A 164 -27.84 2.78 31.32
C LYS A 164 -28.97 3.29 32.22
N VAL A 165 -30.20 2.84 31.97
CA VAL A 165 -31.41 3.22 32.71
C VAL A 165 -31.76 2.15 33.74
N SER A 166 -31.98 2.53 35.00
CA SER A 166 -32.17 1.60 36.13
C SER A 166 -33.58 0.99 36.20
N CYS A 167 -34.59 1.66 35.61
CA CYS A 167 -35.99 1.22 35.60
C CYS A 167 -36.50 1.11 34.16
N SER A 168 -36.40 -0.08 33.57
CA SER A 168 -36.75 -0.35 32.17
C SER A 168 -38.24 -0.16 31.86
N ASP A 169 -39.14 -0.44 32.80
CA ASP A 169 -40.59 -0.44 32.57
C ASP A 169 -41.16 0.92 32.16
N ASN A 170 -40.50 2.02 32.53
CA ASN A 170 -40.96 3.39 32.26
C ASN A 170 -40.35 4.02 31.00
N VAL A 171 -39.36 3.38 30.36
CA VAL A 171 -38.67 3.96 29.20
C VAL A 171 -39.58 4.06 27.99
N ILE A 172 -40.17 2.93 27.58
CA ILE A 172 -41.00 2.87 26.37
C ILE A 172 -42.23 3.79 26.47
N PRO A 173 -43.00 3.81 27.58
CA PRO A 173 -44.12 4.75 27.72
C PRO A 173 -43.69 6.21 27.59
N VAL A 174 -42.53 6.61 28.12
CA VAL A 174 -42.04 7.99 27.99
C VAL A 174 -41.73 8.31 26.52
N LEU A 175 -41.08 7.41 25.80
CA LEU A 175 -40.73 7.60 24.39
C LEU A 175 -41.97 7.72 23.50
N LEU A 176 -43.01 6.91 23.74
CA LEU A 176 -44.27 6.95 22.99
C LEU A 176 -45.07 8.23 23.20
N ASP A 177 -44.83 8.94 24.30
CA ASP A 177 -45.47 10.21 24.60
C ASP A 177 -44.76 11.41 23.96
N LEU A 178 -43.60 11.25 23.32
CA LEU A 178 -42.89 12.32 22.60
C LEU A 178 -43.46 12.49 21.18
N HIS A 179 -44.49 13.33 21.03
CA HIS A 179 -45.30 13.41 19.80
C HIS A 179 -44.56 14.04 18.59
N GLU A 180 -43.65 14.97 18.83
CA GLU A 180 -42.89 15.67 17.77
C GLU A 180 -41.61 14.96 17.35
N LEU A 181 -41.36 13.75 17.86
CA LEU A 181 -40.10 13.03 17.66
C LEU A 181 -39.89 12.61 16.20
N ARG A 182 -38.74 12.98 15.64
CA ARG A 182 -38.34 12.71 14.24
C ARG A 182 -37.10 11.82 14.15
N LEU A 183 -36.20 11.93 15.12
CA LEU A 183 -35.02 11.08 15.24
C LEU A 183 -34.97 10.51 16.65
N LEU A 184 -34.98 9.19 16.73
CA LEU A 184 -34.79 8.45 17.96
C LEU A 184 -33.60 7.52 17.81
N ASP A 185 -32.63 7.64 18.71
CA ASP A 185 -31.54 6.70 18.86
C ASP A 185 -31.53 6.16 20.28
N VAL A 186 -31.84 4.88 20.42
CA VAL A 186 -31.80 4.13 21.68
C VAL A 186 -30.77 3.02 21.64
N SER A 187 -29.86 3.04 20.65
CA SER A 187 -28.89 1.97 20.41
C SER A 187 -27.97 1.74 21.62
N ASP A 188 -27.43 0.52 21.75
CA ASP A 188 -26.65 0.11 22.92
C ASP A 188 -25.35 -0.58 22.51
N GLU A 189 -24.28 -0.34 23.27
CA GLU A 189 -23.05 -1.13 23.18
C GLU A 189 -23.09 -2.17 24.30
N LYS A 190 -23.06 -3.45 23.91
CA LYS A 190 -22.89 -4.53 24.86
C LYS A 190 -21.42 -4.76 25.10
N ASP A 191 -20.97 -4.46 26.31
CA ASP A 191 -19.77 -5.08 26.85
C ASP A 191 -20.10 -6.53 27.21
N ASN A 192 -19.47 -7.49 26.52
CA ASN A 192 -19.55 -8.90 26.86
C ASN A 192 -18.72 -9.21 28.12
N HIS A 193 -18.97 -8.52 29.23
CA HIS A 193 -18.38 -8.90 30.49
C HIS A 193 -19.04 -10.20 30.99
N PRO A 194 -18.27 -11.26 31.33
CA PRO A 194 -18.79 -12.56 31.72
C PRO A 194 -19.64 -12.55 33.01
N PHE A 195 -19.61 -11.47 33.79
CA PHE A 195 -20.42 -11.29 34.99
C PHE A 195 -21.80 -10.65 34.76
N GLY A 196 -22.21 -10.43 33.50
CA GLY A 196 -23.51 -9.84 33.13
C GLY A 196 -24.75 -10.71 33.40
N MET A 197 -24.60 -11.92 33.96
CA MET A 197 -25.70 -12.87 34.24
C MET A 197 -26.79 -12.34 35.17
N PHE A 198 -26.59 -11.19 35.84
CA PHE A 198 -27.54 -10.56 36.76
C PHE A 198 -28.06 -9.20 36.27
N THR A 199 -28.09 -8.95 34.95
CA THR A 199 -28.74 -7.74 34.44
C THR A 199 -30.26 -7.89 34.44
N PRO A 200 -31.01 -6.99 35.11
CA PRO A 200 -32.47 -7.05 35.15
C PRO A 200 -33.04 -6.91 33.74
N ALA A 201 -34.22 -7.51 33.52
CA ALA A 201 -34.93 -7.52 32.24
C ALA A 201 -34.93 -6.14 31.59
N ARG A 202 -34.19 -6.02 30.48
CA ARG A 202 -34.15 -4.79 29.67
C ARG A 202 -35.54 -4.56 29.07
N SER A 203 -35.94 -3.30 28.92
CA SER A 203 -37.19 -2.93 28.27
C SER A 203 -37.21 -3.50 26.86
N LYS A 204 -38.23 -4.29 26.53
CA LYS A 204 -38.35 -4.91 25.21
C LYS A 204 -38.65 -3.82 24.18
N VAL A 205 -37.70 -3.53 23.30
CA VAL A 205 -37.90 -2.60 22.16
C VAL A 205 -39.09 -3.05 21.30
N THR A 206 -39.37 -4.35 21.30
CA THR A 206 -40.62 -5.00 20.86
C THR A 206 -41.88 -4.20 21.21
N ASP A 207 -42.03 -3.71 22.45
CA ASP A 207 -43.24 -2.99 22.87
C ASP A 207 -43.35 -1.60 22.24
N PHE A 208 -42.22 -0.97 21.94
CA PHE A 208 -42.18 0.26 21.15
C PHE A 208 -42.61 -0.02 19.70
N LEU A 209 -42.11 -1.11 19.11
CA LEU A 209 -42.44 -1.50 17.72
C LEU A 209 -43.91 -1.90 17.55
N ARG A 210 -44.57 -2.41 18.60
CA ARG A 210 -46.01 -2.74 18.57
C ARG A 210 -46.91 -1.50 18.54
N ALA A 211 -46.42 -0.36 19.02
CA ALA A 211 -47.19 0.88 19.08
C ALA A 211 -47.14 1.65 17.74
N VAL A 212 -47.64 1.02 16.67
CA VAL A 212 -47.52 1.51 15.28
C VAL A 212 -48.18 2.86 15.00
N ASP A 213 -49.17 3.27 15.80
CA ASP A 213 -49.90 4.55 15.63
C ASP A 213 -49.28 5.71 16.43
N LYS A 214 -48.15 5.49 17.11
CA LYS A 214 -47.43 6.50 17.90
C LYS A 214 -46.24 7.04 17.11
N VAL A 215 -45.68 8.18 17.56
CA VAL A 215 -44.52 8.85 16.94
C VAL A 215 -44.62 9.01 15.39
N PRO A 216 -45.71 9.59 14.86
CA PRO A 216 -46.02 9.59 13.43
C PRO A 216 -45.02 10.37 12.56
N HIS A 217 -44.21 11.24 13.16
CA HIS A 217 -43.22 12.08 12.48
C HIS A 217 -41.82 11.43 12.42
N LEU A 218 -41.68 10.18 12.85
CA LEU A 218 -40.40 9.49 12.91
C LEU A 218 -39.80 9.28 11.51
N THR A 219 -38.61 9.82 11.31
CA THR A 219 -37.83 9.73 10.06
C THR A 219 -36.55 8.93 10.21
N SER A 220 -36.08 8.73 11.44
CA SER A 220 -34.83 8.03 11.74
C SER A 220 -34.98 7.27 13.05
N LEU A 221 -34.74 5.97 13.01
CA LEU A 221 -34.80 5.08 14.18
C LEU A 221 -33.51 4.28 14.27
N ASP A 222 -32.79 4.38 15.39
CA ASP A 222 -31.63 3.54 15.66
C ASP A 222 -31.90 2.66 16.89
N ILE A 223 -31.97 1.35 16.65
CA ILE A 223 -32.20 0.31 17.66
C ILE A 223 -31.05 -0.71 17.64
N SER A 224 -29.89 -0.31 17.11
CA SER A 224 -28.68 -1.13 17.06
C SER A 224 -28.30 -1.68 18.45
N GLY A 225 -27.79 -2.91 18.51
CA GLY A 225 -27.39 -3.59 19.74
C GLY A 225 -28.52 -4.06 20.67
N LYS A 226 -29.80 -3.86 20.31
CA LYS A 226 -30.96 -4.35 21.08
C LYS A 226 -31.25 -5.83 20.76
N GLU A 227 -31.59 -6.58 21.81
CA GLU A 227 -32.04 -7.97 21.73
C GLU A 227 -33.54 -8.07 21.43
N ASP A 228 -34.00 -9.26 21.07
CA ASP A 228 -35.42 -9.61 20.93
C ASP A 228 -36.23 -8.75 19.93
N ILE A 229 -35.58 -8.24 18.88
CA ILE A 229 -36.26 -7.56 17.78
C ILE A 229 -36.89 -8.62 16.86
N SER A 230 -38.22 -8.72 16.86
CA SER A 230 -38.94 -9.56 15.90
C SER A 230 -38.95 -8.92 14.52
N SER A 231 -38.52 -9.67 13.49
CA SER A 231 -38.58 -9.19 12.11
C SER A 231 -39.99 -8.81 11.67
N SER A 232 -41.02 -9.56 12.11
CA SER A 232 -42.41 -9.30 11.71
C SER A 232 -42.94 -7.99 12.29
N GLU A 233 -42.68 -7.73 13.57
CA GLU A 233 -43.11 -6.50 14.25
C GLU A 233 -42.36 -5.29 13.70
N LEU A 234 -41.06 -5.42 13.41
CA LEU A 234 -40.27 -4.35 12.80
C LEU A 234 -40.78 -4.01 11.39
N ARG A 235 -41.05 -5.02 10.54
CA ARG A 235 -41.63 -4.78 9.21
C ARG A 235 -43.00 -4.12 9.30
N GLN A 236 -43.87 -4.59 10.20
CA GLN A 236 -45.18 -3.97 10.43
C GLN A 236 -45.06 -2.52 10.88
N PHE A 237 -44.12 -2.21 11.79
CA PHE A 237 -43.85 -0.84 12.22
C PHE A 237 -43.41 0.05 11.05
N ILE A 238 -42.50 -0.42 10.21
CA ILE A 238 -41.98 0.33 9.04
C ILE A 238 -43.10 0.60 8.02
N GLN A 239 -43.99 -0.37 7.78
CA GLN A 239 -45.14 -0.18 6.88
C GLN A 239 -46.06 0.95 7.34
N HIS A 240 -46.24 1.14 8.66
CA HIS A 240 -47.02 2.23 9.24
C HIS A 240 -46.26 3.56 9.32
N HIS A 241 -44.95 3.55 9.09
CA HIS A 241 -44.08 4.73 9.12
C HIS A 241 -43.46 5.02 7.73
N PRO A 242 -44.26 5.46 6.74
CA PRO A 242 -43.77 5.73 5.39
C PRO A 242 -42.79 6.91 5.32
N GLN A 243 -42.64 7.72 6.37
CA GLN A 243 -41.66 8.81 6.42
C GLN A 243 -40.28 8.37 6.93
N LEU A 244 -40.15 7.12 7.42
CA LEU A 244 -38.88 6.58 7.91
C LEU A 244 -37.86 6.47 6.75
N LYS A 245 -36.73 7.17 6.89
CA LYS A 245 -35.62 7.21 5.93
C LYS A 245 -34.38 6.48 6.41
N PHE A 246 -34.23 6.29 7.72
CA PHE A 246 -33.08 5.61 8.30
C PHE A 246 -33.51 4.59 9.37
N LEU A 247 -32.84 3.43 9.34
CA LEU A 247 -32.97 2.37 10.32
C LEU A 247 -31.59 1.83 10.72
N GLY A 248 -31.23 1.96 12.00
CA GLY A 248 -30.02 1.41 12.58
C GLY A 248 -30.26 0.03 13.20
N LEU A 249 -29.61 -1.00 12.66
CA LEU A 249 -29.68 -2.41 13.07
C LEU A 249 -28.30 -3.04 13.26
N THR A 250 -27.25 -2.23 13.41
CA THR A 250 -25.90 -2.76 13.62
C THR A 250 -25.89 -3.57 14.92
N HIS A 251 -25.22 -4.72 14.91
CA HIS A 251 -25.20 -5.63 16.06
C HIS A 251 -26.60 -6.19 16.43
N SER A 252 -27.47 -6.38 15.43
CA SER A 252 -28.75 -7.10 15.56
C SER A 252 -28.91 -8.10 14.40
N GLU A 253 -29.32 -9.33 14.69
CA GLU A 253 -29.49 -10.38 13.67
C GLU A 253 -30.58 -10.04 12.65
N VAL A 254 -31.56 -9.21 13.05
CA VAL A 254 -32.66 -8.77 12.20
C VAL A 254 -32.19 -8.00 10.96
N CYS A 255 -30.97 -7.46 10.95
CA CYS A 255 -30.43 -6.79 9.75
C CYS A 255 -30.27 -7.73 8.54
N HIS A 256 -30.22 -9.05 8.77
CA HIS A 256 -30.15 -10.07 7.72
C HIS A 256 -31.51 -10.48 7.16
N ASP A 257 -32.62 -9.95 7.68
CA ASP A 257 -33.95 -10.24 7.15
C ASP A 257 -34.07 -9.89 5.66
N GLU A 258 -34.75 -10.73 4.89
CA GLU A 258 -34.89 -10.53 3.45
C GLU A 258 -35.58 -9.21 3.09
N GLY A 259 -36.47 -8.71 3.96
CA GLY A 259 -37.10 -7.41 3.79
C GLY A 259 -36.13 -6.22 3.80
N PHE A 260 -34.91 -6.39 4.31
CA PHE A 260 -33.89 -5.34 4.37
C PHE A 260 -32.67 -5.59 3.47
N THR A 261 -32.57 -6.79 2.89
CA THR A 261 -31.40 -7.22 2.13
C THR A 261 -31.72 -7.55 0.67
N ASN A 262 -32.94 -7.99 0.36
CA ASN A 262 -33.33 -8.45 -0.97
C ASN A 262 -34.26 -7.45 -1.67
N PRO A 263 -33.80 -6.77 -2.75
CA PRO A 263 -34.63 -5.83 -3.51
C PRO A 263 -35.90 -6.41 -4.13
N ARG A 264 -36.02 -7.75 -4.22
CA ARG A 264 -37.19 -8.45 -4.75
C ARG A 264 -38.24 -8.76 -3.69
N HIS A 265 -37.94 -8.58 -2.41
CA HIS A 265 -38.87 -8.85 -1.33
C HIS A 265 -39.98 -7.77 -1.29
N PRO A 266 -41.26 -8.12 -1.08
CA PRO A 266 -42.38 -7.16 -1.10
C PRO A 266 -42.24 -6.00 -0.11
N ASP A 267 -41.66 -6.29 1.06
CA ASP A 267 -41.41 -5.29 2.10
C ASP A 267 -40.11 -4.48 1.92
N TYR A 268 -39.33 -4.75 0.86
CA TYR A 268 -38.08 -4.04 0.62
C TYR A 268 -38.34 -2.60 0.17
N ARG A 269 -37.71 -1.67 0.88
CA ARG A 269 -37.88 -0.24 0.64
C ARG A 269 -36.56 0.41 0.24
N GLN A 270 -36.40 0.71 -1.05
CA GLN A 270 -35.19 1.33 -1.60
C GLN A 270 -34.86 2.71 -1.00
N THR A 271 -35.85 3.46 -0.52
CA THR A 271 -35.66 4.78 0.11
C THR A 271 -35.24 4.71 1.59
N LEU A 272 -35.27 3.52 2.19
CA LEU A 272 -34.89 3.31 3.59
C LEU A 272 -33.41 2.92 3.66
N LEU A 273 -32.58 3.79 4.21
CA LEU A 273 -31.18 3.49 4.49
C LEU A 273 -31.09 2.63 5.75
N VAL A 274 -30.52 1.45 5.61
CA VAL A 274 -30.33 0.52 6.73
C VAL A 274 -28.84 0.45 7.06
N ALA A 275 -28.47 0.76 8.31
CA ALA A 275 -27.14 0.47 8.83
C ALA A 275 -27.15 -0.90 9.51
N GLY A 276 -26.21 -1.77 9.16
CA GLY A 276 -26.21 -3.16 9.58
C GLY A 276 -24.98 -3.90 9.10
N THR A 277 -24.98 -5.23 9.22
CA THR A 277 -23.84 -6.08 8.85
C THR A 277 -24.18 -7.14 7.83
N ALA A 278 -25.37 -7.11 7.22
CA ALA A 278 -25.81 -8.20 6.35
C ALA A 278 -25.24 -8.15 4.93
N ASN A 279 -24.98 -6.96 4.40
CA ASN A 279 -24.44 -6.77 3.05
C ASN A 279 -23.59 -5.50 2.97
N GLU A 280 -22.93 -5.32 1.82
CA GLU A 280 -22.03 -4.19 1.58
C GLU A 280 -22.71 -2.82 1.81
N SER A 281 -23.93 -2.61 1.30
CA SER A 281 -24.64 -1.34 1.45
C SER A 281 -24.90 -1.01 2.92
N GLN A 282 -25.31 -2.00 3.71
CA GLN A 282 -25.54 -1.82 5.14
C GLN A 282 -24.25 -1.53 5.91
N ILE A 283 -23.16 -2.23 5.58
CA ILE A 283 -21.83 -2.04 6.19
C ILE A 283 -21.31 -0.64 5.89
N MET A 284 -21.43 -0.18 4.64
CA MET A 284 -20.99 1.17 4.26
C MET A 284 -21.80 2.23 5.00
N GLU A 285 -23.13 2.06 5.13
CA GLU A 285 -23.96 3.01 5.88
C GLU A 285 -23.62 3.01 7.38
N ALA A 286 -23.35 1.84 7.96
CA ALA A 286 -22.90 1.72 9.34
C ALA A 286 -21.54 2.40 9.56
N LEU A 287 -20.55 2.16 8.71
CA LEU A 287 -19.22 2.81 8.82
C LEU A 287 -19.29 4.33 8.63
N ARG A 288 -20.19 4.84 7.77
CA ARG A 288 -20.42 6.29 7.61
C ARG A 288 -20.93 6.95 8.89
N ARG A 289 -21.84 6.29 9.61
CA ARG A 289 -22.54 6.87 10.76
C ARG A 289 -21.85 6.62 12.08
N TYR A 290 -21.26 5.44 12.23
CA TYR A 290 -20.83 4.94 13.53
C TYR A 290 -19.33 5.03 13.75
N ALA A 291 -18.61 5.89 13.02
CA ALA A 291 -17.16 6.05 13.15
C ALA A 291 -16.68 6.28 14.61
N HIS A 292 -17.51 6.86 15.48
CA HIS A 292 -17.21 7.08 16.90
C HIS A 292 -17.59 5.91 17.84
N ARG A 293 -18.21 4.84 17.32
CA ARG A 293 -18.68 3.67 18.08
C ARG A 293 -17.78 2.46 17.78
N PRO A 294 -16.74 2.22 18.60
CA PRO A 294 -15.68 1.29 18.25
C PRO A 294 -16.18 -0.14 18.02
N LEU A 295 -17.13 -0.64 18.83
CA LEU A 295 -17.64 -2.00 18.69
C LEU A 295 -18.45 -2.19 17.40
N TYR A 296 -19.19 -1.16 16.98
CA TYR A 296 -19.98 -1.20 15.75
C TYR A 296 -19.06 -1.17 14.52
N VAL A 297 -18.05 -0.30 14.54
CA VAL A 297 -17.03 -0.25 13.48
C VAL A 297 -16.29 -1.59 13.39
N GLN A 298 -15.83 -2.13 14.52
CA GLN A 298 -15.17 -3.43 14.56
C GLN A 298 -16.04 -4.54 13.94
N LYS A 299 -17.32 -4.63 14.33
CA LYS A 299 -18.23 -5.65 13.77
C LYS A 299 -18.43 -5.46 12.25
N CYS A 300 -18.56 -4.22 11.79
CA CYS A 300 -18.67 -3.91 10.37
C CYS A 300 -17.41 -4.28 9.59
N LEU A 301 -16.22 -3.95 10.12
CA LEU A 301 -14.94 -4.29 9.51
C LEU A 301 -14.72 -5.80 9.47
N PHE A 302 -15.16 -6.53 10.48
CA PHE A 302 -15.09 -8.00 10.49
C PHE A 302 -15.90 -8.60 9.34
N THR A 303 -17.14 -8.15 9.15
CA THR A 303 -17.93 -8.64 8.02
C THR A 303 -17.38 -8.15 6.68
N LEU A 304 -16.92 -6.90 6.62
CA LEU A 304 -16.29 -6.32 5.44
C LEU A 304 -15.07 -7.14 5.00
N PHE A 305 -14.24 -7.58 5.95
CA PHE A 305 -13.06 -8.40 5.68
C PHE A 305 -13.43 -9.66 4.89
N ARG A 306 -14.60 -10.27 5.14
CA ARG A 306 -15.06 -11.45 4.37
C ARG A 306 -15.43 -11.13 2.92
N LEU A 307 -15.85 -9.89 2.64
CA LEU A 307 -16.22 -9.44 1.29
C LEU A 307 -15.01 -8.95 0.49
N THR A 308 -14.03 -8.32 1.15
CA THR A 308 -12.89 -7.68 0.48
C THR A 308 -12.04 -8.59 -0.44
N PRO A 309 -11.87 -9.90 -0.22
CA PRO A 309 -11.12 -10.78 -1.13
C PRO A 309 -11.76 -10.91 -2.51
N GLU A 310 -13.08 -10.76 -2.61
CA GLU A 310 -13.86 -10.93 -3.86
C GLU A 310 -13.85 -9.67 -4.74
N PHE A 311 -13.33 -8.55 -4.24
CA PHE A 311 -13.32 -7.29 -4.98
C PHE A 311 -12.26 -7.29 -6.10
N SER A 312 -12.73 -7.11 -7.32
CA SER A 312 -11.90 -7.03 -8.55
C SER A 312 -11.50 -5.60 -8.94
N HIS A 313 -12.10 -4.59 -8.30
CA HIS A 313 -11.89 -3.17 -8.61
C HIS A 313 -11.47 -2.37 -7.37
N ALA A 314 -10.73 -1.28 -7.57
CA ALA A 314 -10.27 -0.44 -6.47
C ALA A 314 -11.44 0.25 -5.78
N ARG A 315 -11.73 -0.15 -4.54
CA ARG A 315 -12.84 0.35 -3.72
C ARG A 315 -12.43 1.52 -2.83
N VAL A 316 -12.08 2.64 -3.46
CA VAL A 316 -11.68 3.88 -2.77
C VAL A 316 -12.80 4.42 -1.86
N ASP A 317 -14.05 4.21 -2.26
CA ASP A 317 -15.24 4.51 -1.48
C ASP A 317 -15.25 3.76 -0.14
N ILE A 318 -14.90 2.47 -0.11
CA ILE A 318 -14.79 1.67 1.11
C ILE A 318 -13.56 2.09 1.93
N ILE A 319 -12.39 2.28 1.29
CA ILE A 319 -11.17 2.73 1.99
C ILE A 319 -11.45 4.01 2.79
N LYS A 320 -12.13 5.00 2.19
CA LYS A 320 -12.50 6.26 2.85
C LYS A 320 -13.41 6.08 4.08
N LEU A 321 -14.11 4.95 4.20
CA LEU A 321 -14.96 4.61 5.35
C LEU A 321 -14.22 3.82 6.43
N VAL A 322 -13.18 3.05 6.06
CA VAL A 322 -12.34 2.31 7.01
C VAL A 322 -11.40 3.26 7.78
N LEU A 323 -10.77 4.21 7.08
CA LEU A 323 -9.73 5.08 7.66
C LEU A 323 -10.19 5.90 8.89
N PRO A 324 -11.39 6.52 8.91
CA PRO A 324 -11.84 7.26 10.08
C PRO A 324 -11.98 6.40 11.34
N GLY A 325 -12.43 5.14 11.18
CA GLY A 325 -12.54 4.19 12.28
C GLY A 325 -11.18 3.89 12.90
N MET A 326 -10.16 3.64 12.07
CA MET A 326 -8.79 3.44 12.55
C MET A 326 -8.23 4.67 13.26
N GLN A 327 -8.43 5.85 12.69
CA GLN A 327 -7.90 7.11 13.22
C GLN A 327 -8.52 7.48 14.58
N LEU A 328 -9.81 7.24 14.77
CA LEU A 328 -10.52 7.58 16.01
C LEU A 328 -10.24 6.60 17.16
N HIS A 329 -9.85 5.35 16.83
CA HIS A 329 -9.72 4.27 17.80
C HIS A 329 -8.37 3.54 17.72
N PRO A 330 -7.22 4.23 17.85
CA PRO A 330 -5.89 3.61 17.75
C PRO A 330 -5.65 2.56 18.84
N GLN A 331 -6.31 2.68 20.00
CA GLN A 331 -6.16 1.79 21.16
C GLN A 331 -7.16 0.62 21.18
N GLN A 332 -7.95 0.42 20.13
CA GLN A 332 -8.91 -0.69 20.04
C GLN A 332 -8.37 -1.81 19.15
N PHE A 333 -7.79 -2.85 19.78
CA PHE A 333 -7.07 -3.92 19.08
C PHE A 333 -7.92 -4.62 18.02
N GLY A 334 -9.12 -5.10 18.41
CA GLY A 334 -10.01 -5.82 17.50
C GLY A 334 -10.42 -5.01 16.27
N LEU A 335 -10.55 -3.70 16.42
CA LEU A 335 -10.81 -2.77 15.32
C LEU A 335 -9.59 -2.65 14.39
N GLN A 336 -8.40 -2.40 14.95
CA GLN A 336 -7.17 -2.24 14.15
C GLN A 336 -6.79 -3.51 13.41
N MET A 337 -6.99 -4.68 14.03
CA MET A 337 -6.84 -5.99 13.41
C MET A 337 -7.71 -6.14 12.17
N ALA A 338 -9.01 -5.92 12.30
CA ALA A 338 -9.96 -6.05 11.19
C ALA A 338 -9.71 -5.00 10.10
N ALA A 339 -9.38 -3.77 10.50
CA ALA A 339 -9.12 -2.67 9.58
C ALA A 339 -7.86 -2.92 8.72
N THR A 340 -6.75 -3.31 9.34
CA THR A 340 -5.49 -3.61 8.62
C THR A 340 -5.67 -4.78 7.65
N ALA A 341 -6.43 -5.81 8.03
CA ALA A 341 -6.77 -6.92 7.14
C ALA A 341 -7.61 -6.47 5.93
N CYS A 342 -8.62 -5.61 6.15
CA CYS A 342 -9.41 -5.02 5.07
C CYS A 342 -8.54 -4.16 4.14
N LEU A 343 -7.69 -3.30 4.71
CA LEU A 343 -6.85 -2.39 3.93
C LEU A 343 -5.84 -3.14 3.05
N TYR A 344 -5.23 -4.22 3.56
CA TYR A 344 -4.41 -5.11 2.73
C TYR A 344 -5.20 -5.62 1.52
N ASN A 345 -6.37 -6.23 1.74
CA ASN A 345 -7.18 -6.77 0.64
C ASN A 345 -7.64 -5.68 -0.35
N LEU A 346 -7.88 -4.47 0.12
CA LEU A 346 -8.30 -3.32 -0.68
C LEU A 346 -7.14 -2.65 -1.45
N THR A 347 -5.89 -2.97 -1.12
CA THR A 347 -4.69 -2.37 -1.71
C THR A 347 -3.69 -3.38 -2.28
N LYS A 348 -4.05 -4.66 -2.37
CA LYS A 348 -3.18 -5.71 -2.93
C LYS A 348 -3.04 -5.63 -4.46
N GLY A 349 -1.86 -5.97 -4.97
CA GLY A 349 -1.57 -6.10 -6.40
C GLY A 349 -1.99 -4.88 -7.23
N ASP A 350 -2.62 -5.15 -8.39
CA ASP A 350 -3.07 -4.12 -9.36
C ASP A 350 -4.09 -3.12 -8.79
N LEU A 351 -4.69 -3.39 -7.63
CA LEU A 351 -5.62 -2.45 -7.00
C LEU A 351 -4.91 -1.18 -6.53
N ALA A 352 -3.69 -1.29 -5.99
CA ALA A 352 -2.91 -0.14 -5.51
C ALA A 352 -2.63 0.87 -6.63
N GLN A 353 -2.36 0.38 -7.84
CA GLN A 353 -2.06 1.23 -9.00
C GLN A 353 -3.23 2.14 -9.39
N LYS A 354 -4.46 1.71 -9.10
CA LYS A 354 -5.70 2.46 -9.38
C LYS A 354 -6.10 3.41 -8.25
N ILE A 355 -5.32 3.48 -7.17
CA ILE A 355 -5.59 4.32 -6.00
C ILE A 355 -4.66 5.53 -6.01
N HIS A 356 -5.22 6.71 -5.77
CA HIS A 356 -4.44 7.94 -5.71
C HIS A 356 -3.39 7.91 -4.57
N PRO A 357 -2.13 8.35 -4.78
CA PRO A 357 -1.06 8.29 -3.79
C PRO A 357 -1.40 8.92 -2.43
N ASN A 358 -2.15 10.04 -2.41
CA ASN A 358 -2.60 10.66 -1.15
C ASN A 358 -3.53 9.76 -0.30
N ILE A 359 -4.27 8.84 -0.91
CA ILE A 359 -5.12 7.89 -0.17
C ILE A 359 -4.25 6.75 0.36
N LEU A 360 -3.33 6.24 -0.46
CA LEU A 360 -2.32 5.27 -0.02
C LEU A 360 -1.46 5.82 1.12
N LEU A 361 -1.10 7.10 1.09
CA LEU A 361 -0.38 7.77 2.17
C LEU A 361 -1.15 7.65 3.50
N ARG A 362 -2.47 7.88 3.48
CA ARG A 362 -3.31 7.73 4.69
C ARG A 362 -3.44 6.27 5.14
N VAL A 363 -3.51 5.33 4.20
CA VAL A 363 -3.49 3.88 4.49
C VAL A 363 -2.20 3.51 5.18
N VAL A 364 -1.06 3.95 4.65
CA VAL A 364 0.28 3.68 5.21
C VAL A 364 0.42 4.29 6.59
N ASP A 365 0.09 5.58 6.76
CA ASP A 365 0.28 6.26 8.04
C ASP A 365 -0.53 5.62 9.19
N LEU A 366 -1.78 5.25 8.93
CA LEU A 366 -2.62 4.55 9.91
C LEU A 366 -2.18 3.09 10.14
N THR A 367 -1.70 2.41 9.09
CA THR A 367 -1.10 1.07 9.20
C THR A 367 0.17 1.09 10.05
N LEU A 368 1.06 2.08 9.86
CA LEU A 368 2.27 2.25 10.67
C LEU A 368 1.92 2.60 12.12
N THR A 369 0.89 3.42 12.33
CA THR A 369 0.39 3.74 13.68
C THR A 369 -0.17 2.51 14.40
N ALA A 370 -0.90 1.64 13.70
CA ALA A 370 -1.35 0.37 14.25
C ALA A 370 -0.17 -0.56 14.58
N MET A 371 0.83 -0.62 13.69
CA MET A 371 2.06 -1.41 13.88
C MET A 371 2.87 -0.94 15.10
N GLU A 372 2.93 0.37 15.36
CA GLU A 372 3.54 0.97 16.54
C GLU A 372 2.77 0.70 17.83
N THR A 373 1.44 0.76 17.76
CA THR A 373 0.57 0.59 18.93
C THR A 373 0.54 -0.87 19.40
N TYR A 374 0.65 -1.81 18.45
CA TYR A 374 0.53 -3.25 18.70
C TYR A 374 1.77 -4.05 18.24
N PRO A 375 2.96 -3.78 18.78
CA PRO A 375 4.23 -4.36 18.29
C PRO A 375 4.32 -5.88 18.48
N ASN A 376 3.66 -6.42 19.50
CA ASN A 376 3.74 -7.84 19.87
C ASN A 376 2.65 -8.71 19.23
N HIS A 377 1.75 -8.12 18.43
CA HIS A 377 0.63 -8.86 17.84
C HIS A 377 0.96 -9.39 16.44
N TYR A 378 1.37 -10.66 16.38
CA TYR A 378 1.82 -11.35 15.16
C TYR A 378 0.95 -11.09 13.92
N GLN A 379 -0.36 -11.31 14.00
CA GLN A 379 -1.23 -11.21 12.82
C GLN A 379 -1.45 -9.76 12.36
N LEU A 380 -1.49 -8.79 13.29
CA LEU A 380 -1.53 -7.37 12.95
C LEU A 380 -0.28 -6.99 12.14
N GLN A 381 0.87 -7.37 12.67
CA GLN A 381 2.18 -7.10 12.08
C GLN A 381 2.32 -7.76 10.70
N LYS A 382 1.81 -8.98 10.52
CA LYS A 382 1.77 -9.63 9.21
C LYS A 382 0.92 -8.88 8.20
N ASN A 383 -0.28 -8.42 8.59
CA ASN A 383 -1.18 -7.65 7.72
C ASN A 383 -0.57 -6.29 7.33
N THR A 384 0.13 -5.63 8.26
CA THR A 384 0.81 -4.36 7.97
C THR A 384 1.97 -4.57 7.00
N LEU A 385 2.81 -5.59 7.22
CA LEU A 385 3.90 -5.94 6.29
C LEU A 385 3.37 -6.25 4.89
N LEU A 386 2.30 -7.04 4.77
CA LEU A 386 1.67 -7.35 3.49
C LEU A 386 1.20 -6.10 2.75
N THR A 387 0.64 -5.12 3.46
CA THR A 387 0.24 -3.83 2.89
C THR A 387 1.46 -3.03 2.44
N LEU A 388 2.52 -2.97 3.26
CA LEU A 388 3.74 -2.21 3.00
C LEU A 388 4.62 -2.82 1.90
N CYS A 389 4.51 -4.13 1.63
CA CYS A 389 5.23 -4.81 0.55
C CYS A 389 4.78 -4.38 -0.87
N SER A 390 3.75 -3.55 -1.01
CA SER A 390 3.34 -3.02 -2.31
C SER A 390 4.43 -2.13 -2.91
N ASP A 391 4.90 -2.47 -4.11
CA ASP A 391 5.91 -1.68 -4.83
C ASP A 391 5.43 -0.24 -5.05
N ARG A 392 4.20 -0.06 -5.56
CA ARG A 392 3.55 1.26 -5.67
C ARG A 392 3.64 2.10 -4.40
N ILE A 393 3.47 1.47 -3.22
CA ILE A 393 3.59 2.17 -1.95
C ILE A 393 5.04 2.58 -1.69
N LEU A 394 5.99 1.64 -1.75
CA LEU A 394 7.40 1.90 -1.45
C LEU A 394 8.06 2.86 -2.45
N GLN A 395 7.60 2.87 -3.70
CA GLN A 395 8.15 3.68 -4.78
C GLN A 395 7.60 5.09 -4.78
N ASP A 396 6.26 5.23 -4.83
CA ASP A 396 5.60 6.46 -5.28
C ASP A 396 4.89 7.23 -4.17
N VAL A 397 4.72 6.62 -2.98
CA VAL A 397 4.03 7.27 -1.86
C VAL A 397 5.03 8.02 -0.97
N GLY A 398 4.74 9.31 -0.74
CA GLY A 398 5.56 10.20 0.08
C GLY A 398 5.32 10.05 1.59
N PHE A 399 5.55 8.87 2.17
CA PHE A 399 5.44 8.62 3.61
C PHE A 399 6.81 8.67 4.32
N ASP A 400 6.80 8.64 5.66
CA ASP A 400 8.01 8.57 6.49
C ASP A 400 8.69 7.19 6.35
N LYS A 401 9.64 7.11 5.42
CA LYS A 401 10.38 5.90 5.08
C LYS A 401 11.26 5.43 6.23
N TYR A 402 11.82 6.34 7.04
CA TYR A 402 12.66 5.97 8.18
C TYR A 402 11.84 5.34 9.31
N ARG A 403 10.70 5.95 9.66
CA ARG A 403 9.73 5.38 10.62
C ARG A 403 9.32 3.97 10.19
N CYS A 404 8.96 3.79 8.92
CA CYS A 404 8.61 2.49 8.37
C CYS A 404 9.76 1.48 8.47
N ALA A 405 10.97 1.84 8.02
CA ALA A 405 12.13 0.94 8.06
C ALA A 405 12.46 0.50 9.50
N LYS A 406 12.37 1.41 10.47
CA LYS A 406 12.57 1.10 11.89
C LYS A 406 11.52 0.11 12.42
N LEU A 407 10.25 0.30 12.09
CA LEU A 407 9.18 -0.61 12.52
C LEU A 407 9.30 -1.99 11.89
N VAL A 408 9.64 -2.05 10.60
CA VAL A 408 9.88 -3.31 9.89
C VAL A 408 11.07 -4.05 10.49
N MET A 409 12.16 -3.36 10.83
CA MET A 409 13.30 -3.99 11.52
C MET A 409 12.96 -4.46 12.93
N ASN A 410 12.14 -3.71 13.68
CA ASN A 410 11.62 -4.18 14.97
C ASN A 410 10.77 -5.45 14.81
N CYS A 411 9.91 -5.49 13.79
CA CYS A 411 9.08 -6.65 13.46
C CYS A 411 9.93 -7.88 13.12
N LEU A 412 10.96 -7.70 12.27
CA LEU A 412 11.94 -8.72 11.90
C LEU A 412 12.66 -9.30 13.12
N CYS A 413 12.94 -8.48 14.13
CA CYS A 413 13.57 -8.93 15.38
C CYS A 413 12.59 -9.61 16.33
N ALA A 414 11.32 -9.17 16.36
CA ALA A 414 10.31 -9.66 17.30
C ALA A 414 9.74 -11.03 16.92
N PHE A 415 9.61 -11.33 15.62
CA PHE A 415 8.98 -12.56 15.13
C PHE A 415 9.95 -13.41 14.33
N ASP A 416 9.94 -14.72 14.55
CA ASP A 416 10.73 -15.68 13.78
C ASP A 416 9.83 -16.49 12.84
N ASP A 417 9.30 -15.80 11.84
CA ASP A 417 8.42 -16.38 10.82
C ASP A 417 9.02 -16.17 9.42
N ALA A 418 9.08 -17.23 8.62
CA ALA A 418 9.73 -17.18 7.31
C ALA A 418 9.08 -16.18 6.34
N SER A 419 7.75 -16.03 6.39
CA SER A 419 7.03 -15.09 5.52
C SER A 419 7.25 -13.64 5.95
N MET A 420 7.18 -13.37 7.26
CA MET A 420 7.45 -12.03 7.80
C MET A 420 8.91 -11.63 7.62
N ASN A 421 9.84 -12.57 7.80
CA ASN A 421 11.26 -12.34 7.52
C ASN A 421 11.46 -11.91 6.07
N ARG A 422 10.88 -12.65 5.11
CA ARG A 422 10.97 -12.33 3.68
C ARG A 422 10.40 -10.95 3.36
N MET A 423 9.20 -10.64 3.84
CA MET A 423 8.56 -9.33 3.63
C MET A 423 9.40 -8.20 4.23
N SER A 424 9.91 -8.40 5.44
CA SER A 424 10.68 -7.38 6.15
C SER A 424 12.01 -7.08 5.46
N VAL A 425 12.76 -8.12 5.06
CA VAL A 425 14.03 -7.90 4.34
C VAL A 425 13.79 -7.30 2.95
N ALA A 426 12.70 -7.65 2.27
CA ALA A 426 12.32 -7.04 1.00
C ALA A 426 12.04 -5.54 1.17
N ILE A 427 11.18 -5.15 2.11
CA ILE A 427 10.88 -3.74 2.41
C ILE A 427 12.16 -2.99 2.81
N CYS A 428 12.96 -3.55 3.71
CA CYS A 428 14.20 -2.92 4.16
C CYS A 428 15.23 -2.75 3.04
N SER A 429 15.33 -3.71 2.11
CA SER A 429 16.25 -3.61 0.97
C SER A 429 15.95 -2.40 0.09
N ILE A 430 14.67 -2.08 -0.11
CA ILE A 430 14.20 -0.92 -0.88
C ILE A 430 14.35 0.36 -0.06
N LEU A 431 13.89 0.36 1.19
CA LEU A 431 13.89 1.57 2.02
C LEU A 431 15.32 2.04 2.37
N ALA A 432 16.26 1.14 2.61
CA ALA A 432 17.65 1.50 2.91
C ALA A 432 18.34 2.28 1.76
N ALA A 433 17.93 2.02 0.51
CA ALA A 433 18.39 2.79 -0.65
C ALA A 433 17.72 4.17 -0.77
N LYS A 434 16.57 4.39 -0.10
CA LYS A 434 15.72 5.58 -0.26
C LYS A 434 15.71 6.53 0.93
N ILE A 435 16.25 6.13 2.07
CA ILE A 435 16.45 6.99 3.24
C ILE A 435 17.81 7.70 3.17
N SER A 436 17.95 8.80 3.92
CA SER A 436 19.20 9.56 3.95
C SER A 436 20.33 8.74 4.58
N THR A 437 21.58 9.08 4.24
CA THR A 437 22.78 8.40 4.79
C THR A 437 22.82 8.44 6.32
N ASN A 438 22.40 9.55 6.94
CA ASN A 438 22.27 9.67 8.39
C ASN A 438 21.26 8.67 8.97
N GLU A 439 20.09 8.53 8.34
CA GLU A 439 19.04 7.60 8.76
C GLU A 439 19.46 6.14 8.56
N THR A 440 20.10 5.82 7.43
CA THR A 440 20.72 4.52 7.16
C THR A 440 21.72 4.16 8.26
N SER A 441 22.58 5.10 8.65
CA SER A 441 23.55 4.90 9.72
C SER A 441 22.88 4.66 11.08
N LEU A 442 21.87 5.45 11.44
CA LEU A 442 21.10 5.27 12.69
C LEU A 442 20.36 3.92 12.75
N LEU A 443 19.89 3.42 11.60
CA LEU A 443 19.23 2.13 11.50
C LEU A 443 20.26 0.99 11.59
N GLY A 444 21.27 1.01 10.71
CA GLY A 444 22.26 -0.07 10.59
C GLY A 444 23.23 -0.16 11.77
N ALA A 445 23.48 0.94 12.49
CA ALA A 445 24.35 0.93 13.67
C ALA A 445 23.74 0.23 14.91
N GLN A 446 22.50 -0.27 14.82
CA GLN A 446 21.91 -1.05 15.91
C GLN A 446 22.37 -2.52 15.85
N PRO A 447 23.10 -3.04 16.86
CA PRO A 447 23.63 -4.40 16.82
C PRO A 447 22.55 -5.47 16.71
N GLN A 448 21.39 -5.26 17.34
CA GLN A 448 20.25 -6.19 17.28
C GLN A 448 19.76 -6.46 15.85
N TYR A 449 19.71 -5.41 15.02
CA TYR A 449 19.26 -5.48 13.64
C TYR A 449 20.30 -6.18 12.78
N MET A 450 21.56 -5.78 12.93
CA MET A 450 22.68 -6.40 12.22
C MET A 450 22.76 -7.90 12.52
N LYS A 451 22.70 -8.27 13.80
CA LYS A 451 22.74 -9.66 14.25
C LYS A 451 21.59 -10.50 13.66
N LYS A 452 20.37 -9.96 13.60
CA LYS A 452 19.22 -10.67 13.00
C LYS A 452 19.39 -10.86 11.49
N LEU A 453 19.84 -9.86 10.75
CA LEU A 453 20.12 -10.00 9.32
C LEU A 453 21.22 -11.03 9.05
N LEU A 454 22.31 -10.99 9.82
CA LEU A 454 23.39 -11.98 9.73
C LEU A 454 22.92 -13.40 10.10
N SER A 455 22.00 -13.55 11.06
CA SER A 455 21.45 -14.88 11.41
C SER A 455 20.64 -15.48 10.26
N ILE A 456 19.92 -14.67 9.49
CA ILE A 456 19.19 -15.13 8.30
C ILE A 456 20.17 -15.63 7.24
N VAL A 457 21.24 -14.88 6.96
CA VAL A 457 22.29 -15.30 6.03
C VAL A 457 22.95 -16.60 6.52
N ARG A 458 23.27 -16.70 7.81
CA ARG A 458 23.87 -17.90 8.42
C ARG A 458 22.99 -19.14 8.24
N SER A 459 21.70 -19.03 8.53
CA SER A 459 20.74 -20.12 8.33
C SER A 459 20.69 -20.58 6.86
N LYS A 460 20.84 -19.65 5.91
CA LYS A 460 20.86 -19.96 4.47
C LYS A 460 22.14 -20.66 4.02
N VAL A 461 23.29 -20.27 4.58
CA VAL A 461 24.56 -20.98 4.40
C VAL A 461 24.48 -22.41 4.95
N GLU A 462 23.95 -22.59 6.16
CA GLU A 462 23.79 -23.90 6.80
C GLU A 462 22.88 -24.84 5.99
N THR A 463 21.79 -24.30 5.44
CA THR A 463 20.86 -25.05 4.57
C THR A 463 21.33 -25.16 3.12
N ARG A 464 22.43 -24.48 2.74
CA ARG A 464 22.94 -24.37 1.36
C ARG A 464 21.85 -23.99 0.35
N SER A 465 20.95 -23.10 0.76
CA SER A 465 19.83 -22.68 -0.08
C SER A 465 19.97 -21.20 -0.49
N VAL A 466 19.94 -20.95 -1.79
CA VAL A 466 19.83 -19.59 -2.35
C VAL A 466 18.38 -19.36 -2.71
N ASP A 467 17.71 -18.53 -1.92
CA ASP A 467 16.36 -18.06 -2.22
C ASP A 467 16.31 -16.53 -2.28
N ILE A 468 15.13 -16.00 -2.54
CA ILE A 468 14.92 -14.57 -2.57
C ILE A 468 15.21 -13.89 -1.23
N THR A 469 15.02 -14.60 -0.11
CA THR A 469 15.21 -14.08 1.24
C THR A 469 16.67 -13.72 1.47
N ILE A 470 17.62 -14.60 1.11
CA ILE A 470 19.06 -14.27 1.22
C ILE A 470 19.45 -13.14 0.28
N LYS A 471 18.92 -13.10 -0.94
CA LYS A 471 19.20 -12.00 -1.89
C LYS A 471 18.79 -10.65 -1.31
N PHE A 472 17.58 -10.52 -0.78
CA PHE A 472 17.13 -9.28 -0.14
C PHE A 472 17.87 -8.97 1.15
N THR A 473 18.19 -9.98 1.95
CA THR A 473 18.96 -9.77 3.18
C THR A 473 20.33 -9.19 2.87
N LEU A 474 21.02 -9.72 1.86
CA LEU A 474 22.30 -9.20 1.39
C LEU A 474 22.17 -7.80 0.77
N SER A 475 21.12 -7.53 -0.01
CA SER A 475 20.84 -6.18 -0.53
C SER A 475 20.60 -5.16 0.59
N ALA A 476 19.82 -5.54 1.61
CA ALA A 476 19.59 -4.68 2.77
C ALA A 476 20.88 -4.41 3.53
N LEU A 477 21.70 -5.44 3.78
CA LEU A 477 23.00 -5.29 4.43
C LEU A 477 23.94 -4.37 3.62
N TRP A 478 24.00 -4.52 2.30
CA TRP A 478 24.81 -3.68 1.43
C TRP A 478 24.36 -2.22 1.47
N ASN A 479 23.05 -1.97 1.35
CA ASN A 479 22.51 -0.60 1.40
C ASN A 479 22.64 0.04 2.80
N LEU A 480 22.66 -0.75 3.88
CA LEU A 480 22.85 -0.26 5.24
C LEU A 480 24.30 0.15 5.55
N THR A 481 25.28 -0.48 4.91
CA THR A 481 26.71 -0.17 5.10
C THR A 481 27.20 0.94 4.19
N ASP A 482 26.46 1.28 3.13
CA ASP A 482 26.80 2.32 2.17
C ASP A 482 26.97 3.70 2.84
N GLU A 483 28.14 4.32 2.63
CA GLU A 483 28.57 5.57 3.26
C GLU A 483 28.39 5.63 4.80
N SER A 484 28.39 4.49 5.50
CA SER A 484 28.17 4.40 6.95
C SER A 484 29.30 3.65 7.68
N PRO A 485 30.39 4.36 8.07
CA PRO A 485 31.51 3.74 8.79
C PRO A 485 31.10 3.04 10.10
N THR A 486 30.14 3.62 10.83
CA THR A 486 29.61 3.05 12.07
C THR A 486 28.92 1.71 11.81
N THR A 487 28.08 1.62 10.77
CA THR A 487 27.40 0.38 10.41
C THR A 487 28.38 -0.69 9.92
N CYS A 488 29.41 -0.30 9.16
CA CYS A 488 30.51 -1.20 8.78
C CYS A 488 31.24 -1.77 10.01
N SER A 489 31.50 -0.95 11.04
CA SER A 489 32.12 -1.43 12.29
C SER A 489 31.23 -2.47 12.99
N VAL A 490 29.93 -2.16 13.15
CA VAL A 490 28.97 -3.07 13.79
C VAL A 490 28.84 -4.39 13.02
N PHE A 491 28.83 -4.35 11.68
CA PHE A 491 28.85 -5.58 10.86
C PHE A 491 30.07 -6.45 11.15
N LEU A 492 31.26 -5.86 11.29
CA LEU A 492 32.49 -6.58 11.61
C LEU A 492 32.48 -7.13 13.05
N GLU A 493 31.97 -6.36 14.00
CA GLU A 493 31.84 -6.74 15.42
C GLU A 493 30.88 -7.91 15.63
N GLU A 494 29.78 -7.96 14.87
CA GLU A 494 28.81 -9.08 14.88
C GLU A 494 29.28 -10.30 14.07
N GLY A 495 30.54 -10.33 13.64
CA GLY A 495 31.14 -11.48 12.96
C GLY A 495 30.78 -11.63 11.48
N GLY A 496 30.30 -10.55 10.84
CA GLY A 496 29.86 -10.56 9.45
C GLY A 496 30.93 -11.00 8.45
N MET A 497 32.20 -10.62 8.65
CA MET A 497 33.29 -11.00 7.74
C MET A 497 33.57 -12.51 7.74
N ALA A 498 33.51 -13.16 8.91
CA ALA A 498 33.71 -14.61 9.00
C ALA A 498 32.59 -15.35 8.26
N LEU A 499 31.34 -14.90 8.46
CA LEU A 499 30.18 -15.43 7.73
C LEU A 499 30.30 -15.20 6.22
N PHE A 500 30.73 -14.02 5.77
CA PHE A 500 30.86 -13.72 4.35
C PHE A 500 31.93 -14.56 3.65
N LEU A 501 32.98 -14.98 4.36
CA LEU A 501 33.90 -15.99 3.85
C LEU A 501 33.21 -17.34 3.63
N GLU A 502 32.39 -17.79 4.57
CA GLU A 502 31.60 -19.02 4.43
C GLU A 502 30.59 -18.92 3.27
N VAL A 503 29.97 -17.75 3.07
CA VAL A 503 29.04 -17.48 1.95
C VAL A 503 29.75 -17.63 0.61
N LEU A 504 30.90 -16.97 0.42
CA LEU A 504 31.69 -17.04 -0.83
C LEU A 504 32.24 -18.45 -1.11
N GLU A 505 32.46 -19.26 -0.08
CA GLU A 505 32.88 -20.65 -0.25
C GLU A 505 31.71 -21.59 -0.57
N THR A 506 30.55 -21.32 0.02
CA THR A 506 29.37 -22.18 -0.10
C THR A 506 28.63 -21.96 -1.42
N PHE A 507 28.53 -20.70 -1.85
CA PHE A 507 27.77 -20.27 -3.03
C PHE A 507 28.71 -19.76 -4.14
N GLN A 508 29.68 -20.59 -4.51
CA GLN A 508 30.60 -20.27 -5.60
C GLN A 508 29.85 -20.24 -6.94
N GLU A 509 30.21 -19.28 -7.80
CA GLU A 509 29.61 -19.08 -9.13
C GLU A 509 28.17 -18.56 -9.10
N GLU A 510 27.60 -18.29 -7.92
CA GLU A 510 26.32 -17.59 -7.76
C GLU A 510 26.56 -16.06 -7.79
N SER A 511 26.73 -15.50 -8.99
CA SER A 511 27.07 -14.07 -9.18
C SER A 511 26.14 -13.13 -8.42
N ALA A 512 24.84 -13.43 -8.37
CA ALA A 512 23.83 -12.65 -7.66
C ALA A 512 24.12 -12.48 -6.15
N VAL A 513 24.75 -13.48 -5.54
CA VAL A 513 25.15 -13.52 -4.13
C VAL A 513 26.55 -12.93 -3.97
N GLU A 514 27.50 -13.36 -4.82
CA GLU A 514 28.89 -12.89 -4.81
C GLU A 514 28.95 -11.36 -4.95
N THR A 515 28.22 -10.79 -5.92
CA THR A 515 28.19 -9.34 -6.18
C THR A 515 27.67 -8.56 -4.97
N LYS A 516 26.66 -9.05 -4.25
CA LYS A 516 26.12 -8.36 -3.06
C LYS A 516 27.07 -8.44 -1.87
N VAL A 517 27.70 -9.60 -1.68
CA VAL A 517 28.72 -9.80 -0.65
C VAL A 517 29.92 -8.89 -0.90
N LEU A 518 30.44 -8.89 -2.12
CA LEU A 518 31.58 -8.06 -2.50
C LEU A 518 31.21 -6.57 -2.49
N GLY A 519 30.00 -6.19 -2.91
CA GLY A 519 29.52 -4.81 -2.82
C GLY A 519 29.55 -4.27 -1.40
N LEU A 520 29.04 -5.05 -0.43
CA LEU A 520 29.12 -4.68 0.99
C LEU A 520 30.57 -4.59 1.48
N VAL A 521 31.42 -5.57 1.13
CA VAL A 521 32.82 -5.56 1.57
C VAL A 521 33.61 -4.42 0.92
N ASN A 522 33.24 -3.99 -0.29
CA ASN A 522 33.78 -2.79 -0.92
C ASN A 522 33.48 -1.55 -0.08
N ASN A 523 32.24 -1.39 0.41
CA ASN A 523 31.89 -0.30 1.33
C ASN A 523 32.73 -0.32 2.62
N ILE A 524 33.08 -1.51 3.13
CA ILE A 524 34.00 -1.63 4.28
C ILE A 524 35.42 -1.21 3.87
N ALA A 525 35.89 -1.62 2.69
CA ALA A 525 37.21 -1.30 2.18
C ALA A 525 37.38 0.20 1.91
N GLU A 526 36.31 0.92 1.59
CA GLU A 526 36.32 2.39 1.47
C GLU A 526 36.72 3.07 2.79
N VAL A 527 36.37 2.49 3.94
CA VAL A 527 36.68 3.01 5.27
C VAL A 527 38.12 2.66 5.69
N THR A 528 39.04 3.62 5.58
CA THR A 528 40.47 3.43 5.85
C THR A 528 40.77 2.75 7.19
N GLN A 529 40.06 3.11 8.27
CA GLN A 529 40.30 2.55 9.60
C GLN A 529 39.91 1.06 9.72
N LEU A 530 39.05 0.56 8.83
CA LEU A 530 38.56 -0.81 8.83
C LEU A 530 39.34 -1.73 7.88
N ARG A 531 40.13 -1.20 6.93
CA ARG A 531 40.94 -2.01 5.99
C ARG A 531 41.81 -3.08 6.66
N PRO A 532 42.49 -2.83 7.81
CA PRO A 532 43.26 -3.87 8.48
C PRO A 532 42.43 -5.10 8.89
N ARG A 533 41.12 -4.93 9.12
CA ARG A 533 40.19 -6.03 9.44
C ARG A 533 39.89 -6.94 8.25
N LEU A 534 40.11 -6.46 7.02
CA LEU A 534 39.92 -7.22 5.78
C LEU A 534 41.19 -7.95 5.31
N MET A 535 42.35 -7.64 5.90
CA MET A 535 43.64 -8.24 5.55
C MET A 535 43.77 -9.68 6.09
N VAL A 536 42.92 -10.56 5.57
CA VAL A 536 42.83 -11.98 5.93
C VAL A 536 43.35 -12.82 4.75
N ALA A 537 44.36 -13.65 4.99
CA ALA A 537 45.02 -14.47 3.94
C ALA A 537 44.03 -15.26 3.06
N LYS A 538 43.05 -15.91 3.70
CA LYS A 538 42.01 -16.67 3.03
C LYS A 538 41.13 -15.79 2.13
N PHE A 539 40.77 -14.60 2.60
CA PHE A 539 39.97 -13.64 1.84
C PHE A 539 40.71 -13.15 0.61
N LEU A 540 42.00 -12.80 0.73
CA LEU A 540 42.80 -12.34 -0.41
C LEU A 540 42.95 -13.41 -1.50
N LEU A 541 43.03 -14.69 -1.13
CA LEU A 541 43.03 -15.79 -2.11
C LEU A 541 41.69 -15.89 -2.85
N ILE A 542 40.57 -15.70 -2.15
CA ILE A 542 39.23 -15.67 -2.76
C ILE A 542 39.11 -14.46 -3.69
N LEU A 543 39.51 -13.26 -3.26
CA LEU A 543 39.50 -12.05 -4.11
C LEU A 543 40.32 -12.24 -5.38
N ARG A 544 41.50 -12.85 -5.28
CA ARG A 544 42.34 -13.17 -6.43
C ARG A 544 41.62 -14.09 -7.42
N LYS A 545 40.88 -15.09 -6.95
CA LYS A 545 40.04 -15.96 -7.80
C LYS A 545 38.91 -15.15 -8.44
N LEU A 546 38.16 -14.37 -7.66
CA LEU A 546 36.99 -13.62 -8.10
C LEU A 546 37.32 -12.46 -9.04
N LEU A 547 38.54 -11.91 -8.96
CA LEU A 547 39.05 -10.92 -9.92
C LEU A 547 38.97 -11.43 -11.38
N HIS A 548 39.14 -12.74 -11.57
CA HIS A 548 39.07 -13.41 -12.87
C HIS A 548 37.73 -14.14 -13.07
N SER A 549 36.65 -13.70 -12.41
CA SER A 549 35.32 -14.23 -12.66
C SER A 549 34.90 -14.03 -14.12
N LYS A 550 34.03 -14.92 -14.60
CA LYS A 550 33.36 -14.77 -15.90
C LYS A 550 32.33 -13.63 -15.87
N HIS A 551 31.85 -13.29 -14.68
CA HIS A 551 30.88 -12.24 -14.44
C HIS A 551 31.63 -10.94 -14.09
N ILE A 552 31.54 -9.95 -14.98
CA ILE A 552 32.30 -8.70 -14.87
C ILE A 552 31.93 -7.88 -13.62
N ASP A 553 30.69 -7.96 -13.16
CA ASP A 553 30.21 -7.33 -11.92
C ASP A 553 30.92 -7.90 -10.69
N VAL A 554 31.09 -9.22 -10.61
CA VAL A 554 31.87 -9.88 -9.54
C VAL A 554 33.33 -9.44 -9.60
N SER A 555 33.95 -9.49 -10.78
CA SER A 555 35.33 -9.03 -11.01
C SER A 555 35.52 -7.57 -10.65
N TYR A 556 34.52 -6.73 -10.95
CA TYR A 556 34.54 -5.30 -10.70
C TYR A 556 34.62 -4.97 -9.20
N PHE A 557 33.78 -5.61 -8.38
CA PHE A 557 33.82 -5.40 -6.93
C PHE A 557 35.06 -6.03 -6.28
N ALA A 558 35.50 -7.20 -6.76
CA ALA A 558 36.75 -7.79 -6.29
C ALA A 558 37.95 -6.86 -6.56
N ALA A 559 38.00 -6.27 -7.75
CA ALA A 559 39.01 -5.27 -8.12
C ALA A 559 38.95 -4.01 -7.25
N GLY A 560 37.74 -3.52 -6.92
CA GLY A 560 37.56 -2.36 -6.04
C GLY A 560 38.10 -2.58 -4.63
N ILE A 561 37.78 -3.73 -4.05
CA ILE A 561 38.31 -4.12 -2.73
C ILE A 561 39.84 -4.20 -2.78
N ILE A 562 40.40 -4.86 -3.80
CA ILE A 562 41.86 -4.93 -3.99
C ILE A 562 42.46 -3.53 -4.13
N ALA A 563 41.84 -2.66 -4.91
CA ALA A 563 42.32 -1.30 -5.14
C ALA A 563 42.36 -0.49 -3.84
N HIS A 564 41.31 -0.56 -3.01
CA HIS A 564 41.27 0.08 -1.70
C HIS A 564 42.34 -0.46 -0.74
N LEU A 565 42.46 -1.79 -0.61
CA LEU A 565 43.47 -2.40 0.27
C LEU A 565 44.90 -2.09 -0.19
N ALA A 566 45.17 -2.14 -1.50
CA ALA A 566 46.49 -1.87 -2.03
C ALA A 566 46.87 -0.38 -1.95
N SER A 567 45.88 0.52 -1.84
CA SER A 567 46.10 1.97 -1.74
C SER A 567 46.80 2.41 -0.45
N ASP A 568 46.74 1.60 0.62
CA ASP A 568 47.44 1.86 1.89
C ASP A 568 48.97 1.71 1.79
N GLY A 569 49.48 1.28 0.63
CA GLY A 569 50.90 1.09 0.37
C GLY A 569 51.45 -0.24 0.91
N PRO A 570 52.77 -0.45 0.80
CA PRO A 570 53.41 -1.70 1.24
C PRO A 570 53.27 -1.96 2.74
N GLU A 571 53.32 -0.91 3.57
CA GLU A 571 53.26 -1.04 5.04
C GLU A 571 51.88 -1.48 5.55
N GLY A 572 50.81 -1.09 4.85
CA GLY A 572 49.45 -1.58 5.14
C GLY A 572 49.22 -3.03 4.72
N TRP A 573 50.11 -3.61 3.90
CA TRP A 573 49.96 -4.95 3.36
C TRP A 573 50.55 -6.02 4.29
N ILE A 574 49.82 -6.33 5.36
CA ILE A 574 50.28 -7.21 6.44
C ILE A 574 50.27 -8.72 6.12
N VAL A 575 49.68 -9.14 4.99
CA VAL A 575 49.58 -10.56 4.61
C VAL A 575 50.72 -10.98 3.69
N THR A 576 51.37 -12.11 4.01
CA THR A 576 52.51 -12.64 3.25
C THR A 576 52.15 -13.72 2.22
N THR A 577 51.01 -14.39 2.37
CA THR A 577 50.58 -15.47 1.46
C THR A 577 50.24 -14.99 0.05
N VAL A 578 49.83 -13.72 -0.09
CA VAL A 578 49.54 -13.07 -1.37
C VAL A 578 50.38 -11.80 -1.45
N SER A 579 51.29 -11.75 -2.43
CA SER A 579 52.16 -10.57 -2.64
C SER A 579 51.34 -9.39 -3.17
N ARG A 580 51.49 -8.22 -2.54
CA ARG A 580 50.88 -6.95 -2.99
C ARG A 580 51.20 -6.67 -4.45
N THR A 581 52.47 -6.84 -4.84
CA THR A 581 52.93 -6.53 -6.20
C THR A 581 52.32 -7.48 -7.23
N ALA A 582 52.23 -8.77 -6.91
CA ALA A 582 51.61 -9.75 -7.81
C ALA A 582 50.12 -9.45 -8.00
N LEU A 583 49.39 -9.16 -6.92
CA LEU A 583 47.96 -8.87 -7.00
C LEU A 583 47.67 -7.52 -7.69
N LEU A 584 48.54 -6.52 -7.53
CA LEU A 584 48.46 -5.28 -8.30
C LEU A 584 48.67 -5.51 -9.79
N GLN A 585 49.60 -6.38 -10.17
CA GLN A 585 49.80 -6.73 -11.58
C GLN A 585 48.54 -7.39 -12.16
N GLU A 586 48.00 -8.39 -11.47
CA GLU A 586 46.76 -9.08 -11.87
C GLU A 586 45.56 -8.13 -11.95
N LEU A 587 45.44 -7.17 -11.02
CA LEU A 587 44.43 -6.12 -11.06
C LEU A 587 44.51 -5.32 -12.37
N GLY A 588 45.71 -4.88 -12.75
CA GLY A 588 45.91 -4.13 -13.99
C GLY A 588 45.56 -4.96 -15.23
N GLU A 589 46.00 -6.21 -15.27
CA GLU A 589 45.71 -7.14 -16.37
C GLU A 589 44.20 -7.40 -16.50
N ALA A 590 43.50 -7.59 -15.38
CA ALA A 590 42.06 -7.80 -15.35
C ALA A 590 41.30 -6.57 -15.87
N VAL A 591 41.57 -5.37 -15.34
CA VAL A 591 40.85 -4.14 -15.75
C VAL A 591 41.07 -3.82 -17.23
N LEU A 592 42.27 -4.05 -17.76
CA LEU A 592 42.58 -3.84 -19.18
C LEU A 592 41.91 -4.87 -20.10
N SER A 593 41.54 -6.04 -19.57
CA SER A 593 40.88 -7.11 -20.34
C SER A 593 39.37 -6.91 -20.49
N TRP A 594 38.76 -6.07 -19.64
CA TRP A 594 37.32 -5.89 -19.61
C TRP A 594 36.78 -5.16 -20.82
N GLN A 595 35.74 -5.72 -21.41
CA GLN A 595 34.93 -5.03 -22.40
C GLN A 595 33.94 -4.09 -21.70
N THR A 596 33.59 -2.98 -22.34
CA THR A 596 32.60 -2.05 -21.79
C THR A 596 31.23 -2.76 -21.70
N PRO A 597 30.65 -2.92 -20.50
CA PRO A 597 29.34 -3.54 -20.35
C PRO A 597 28.27 -2.76 -21.12
N GLU A 598 27.18 -3.39 -21.55
CA GLU A 598 26.12 -2.67 -22.28
C GLU A 598 25.29 -1.75 -21.36
N GLY A 599 24.95 -2.23 -20.16
CA GLY A 599 24.12 -1.52 -19.16
C GLY A 599 24.89 -0.91 -17.99
N GLU A 600 24.17 -0.18 -17.14
CA GLU A 600 24.65 0.29 -15.83
C GLU A 600 24.73 -0.92 -14.87
N MET A 601 25.91 -1.16 -14.28
CA MET A 601 26.13 -2.33 -13.38
C MET A 601 25.99 -1.98 -11.90
N VAL A 602 26.23 -0.71 -11.57
CA VAL A 602 26.34 -0.23 -10.20
C VAL A 602 25.93 1.23 -10.18
N ALA A 603 25.26 1.61 -9.10
CA ALA A 603 24.87 2.99 -8.86
C ALA A 603 25.59 3.54 -7.64
N TYR A 604 26.30 4.66 -7.80
CA TYR A 604 26.95 5.38 -6.70
C TYR A 604 26.07 6.51 -6.14
N ARG A 605 26.20 6.76 -4.83
CA ARG A 605 25.65 7.94 -4.14
C ARG A 605 26.57 9.16 -4.29
N SER A 606 27.88 8.94 -4.28
CA SER A 606 28.92 9.96 -4.46
C SER A 606 30.16 9.38 -5.15
N PHE A 607 31.04 10.24 -5.67
CA PHE A 607 32.37 9.87 -6.18
C PHE A 607 33.46 9.99 -5.11
N HIS A 608 33.11 10.39 -3.89
CA HIS A 608 34.06 10.61 -2.80
C HIS A 608 35.02 9.44 -2.54
N PRO A 609 34.57 8.16 -2.57
CA PRO A 609 35.46 7.03 -2.33
C PRO A 609 36.57 6.84 -3.38
N PHE A 610 36.38 7.38 -4.60
CA PHE A 610 37.35 7.23 -5.68
C PHE A 610 38.49 8.25 -5.62
N PHE A 611 38.27 9.45 -5.05
CA PHE A 611 39.28 10.51 -5.09
C PHE A 611 40.61 10.13 -4.42
N PRO A 612 40.64 9.46 -3.25
CA PRO A 612 41.89 8.98 -2.68
C PRO A 612 42.64 8.00 -3.61
N LEU A 613 41.90 7.13 -4.32
CA LEU A 613 42.50 6.14 -5.22
C LEU A 613 43.18 6.79 -6.43
N LEU A 614 42.63 7.89 -6.94
CA LEU A 614 43.23 8.66 -8.03
C LEU A 614 44.58 9.30 -7.64
N THR A 615 44.81 9.53 -6.34
CA THR A 615 46.09 10.07 -5.82
C THR A 615 47.16 9.00 -5.55
N CYS A 616 46.88 7.71 -5.80
CA CYS A 616 47.79 6.61 -5.45
C CYS A 616 48.96 6.47 -6.46
N HIS A 617 49.96 7.35 -6.36
CA HIS A 617 51.11 7.40 -7.29
C HIS A 617 51.99 6.12 -7.30
N GLY A 618 51.98 5.35 -6.22
CA GLY A 618 52.76 4.11 -6.08
C GLY A 618 52.08 2.85 -6.62
N ALA A 619 50.87 2.95 -7.17
CA ALA A 619 50.10 1.82 -7.71
C ALA A 619 49.16 2.28 -8.84
N PHE A 620 49.69 2.39 -10.06
CA PHE A 620 48.92 2.87 -11.21
C PHE A 620 47.69 1.99 -11.53
N GLN A 621 47.71 0.71 -11.16
CA GLN A 621 46.57 -0.20 -11.36
C GLN A 621 45.37 0.18 -10.48
N VAL A 622 45.61 0.76 -9.29
CA VAL A 622 44.58 1.32 -8.42
C VAL A 622 43.92 2.52 -9.10
N GLN A 623 44.74 3.42 -9.65
CA GLN A 623 44.25 4.57 -10.41
C GLN A 623 43.46 4.13 -11.64
N LEU A 624 43.95 3.12 -12.37
CA LEU A 624 43.29 2.57 -13.55
C LEU A 624 41.88 2.05 -13.24
N TRP A 625 41.72 1.27 -12.17
CA TRP A 625 40.40 0.80 -11.73
C TRP A 625 39.46 1.96 -11.39
N ALA A 626 39.94 2.94 -10.61
CA ALA A 626 39.13 4.10 -10.21
C ALA A 626 38.67 4.92 -11.43
N VAL A 627 39.54 5.11 -12.42
CA VAL A 627 39.19 5.79 -13.68
C VAL A 627 38.17 4.98 -14.48
N TRP A 628 38.36 3.68 -14.59
CA TRP A 628 37.43 2.79 -15.30
C TRP A 628 36.03 2.84 -14.66
N ALA A 629 35.95 2.77 -13.33
CA ALA A 629 34.70 2.84 -12.57
C ALA A 629 33.94 4.16 -12.82
N ILE A 630 34.63 5.30 -12.71
CA ILE A 630 34.05 6.62 -12.97
C ILE A 630 33.58 6.72 -14.42
N GLN A 631 34.40 6.28 -15.38
CA GLN A 631 34.06 6.28 -16.80
C GLN A 631 32.80 5.44 -17.07
N HIS A 632 32.71 4.24 -16.50
CA HIS A 632 31.57 3.34 -16.69
C HIS A 632 30.26 4.03 -16.32
N VAL A 633 30.10 4.47 -15.07
CA VAL A 633 28.83 5.07 -14.62
C VAL A 633 28.52 6.40 -15.33
N CYS A 634 29.55 7.20 -15.63
CA CYS A 634 29.36 8.46 -16.37
C CYS A 634 28.91 8.24 -17.82
N THR A 635 29.39 7.18 -18.48
CA THR A 635 28.98 6.87 -19.85
C THR A 635 27.61 6.18 -19.93
N LYS A 636 27.23 5.43 -18.90
CA LYS A 636 25.91 4.75 -18.85
C LYS A 636 24.78 5.65 -18.41
N ASN A 637 25.03 6.56 -17.47
CA ASN A 637 24.01 7.46 -16.95
C ASN A 637 24.55 8.88 -16.82
N VAL A 638 24.81 9.48 -17.99
CA VAL A 638 25.35 10.83 -18.17
C VAL A 638 24.56 11.87 -17.36
N LYS A 639 23.23 11.77 -17.38
CA LYS A 639 22.32 12.72 -16.72
C LYS A 639 22.50 12.76 -15.20
N ARG A 640 22.75 11.61 -14.57
CA ARG A 640 22.94 11.50 -13.12
C ARG A 640 24.38 11.81 -12.72
N TYR A 641 25.34 11.15 -13.35
CA TYR A 641 26.71 11.08 -12.84
C TYR A 641 27.61 12.23 -13.31
N CYS A 642 27.44 12.77 -14.52
CA CYS A 642 28.28 13.88 -14.97
C CYS A 642 28.07 15.15 -14.11
N PRO A 643 26.83 15.56 -13.79
CA PRO A 643 26.61 16.68 -12.88
C PRO A 643 27.14 16.43 -11.46
N MET A 644 27.01 15.20 -10.95
CA MET A 644 27.54 14.78 -9.65
C MET A 644 29.06 14.92 -9.60
N LEU A 645 29.76 14.38 -10.62
CA LEU A 645 31.22 14.46 -10.73
C LEU A 645 31.71 15.90 -10.75
N LEU A 646 31.08 16.77 -11.55
CA LEU A 646 31.44 18.19 -11.63
C LEU A 646 31.24 18.92 -10.29
N LYS A 647 30.13 18.65 -9.59
CA LYS A 647 29.81 19.29 -8.30
C LYS A 647 30.80 18.88 -7.21
N GLU A 648 31.10 17.58 -7.12
CA GLU A 648 32.02 17.05 -6.12
C GLU A 648 33.48 17.41 -6.42
N GLN A 649 33.85 17.50 -7.70
CA GLN A 649 35.16 17.98 -8.13
C GLN A 649 35.45 19.38 -7.59
N VAL A 650 34.53 20.34 -7.73
CA VAL A 650 34.71 21.72 -7.24
C VAL A 650 34.99 21.74 -5.73
N THR A 651 34.31 20.86 -4.99
CA THR A 651 34.47 20.72 -3.54
C THR A 651 35.85 20.14 -3.18
N CYS A 652 36.33 19.15 -3.94
CA CYS A 652 37.66 18.56 -3.74
C CYS A 652 38.81 19.40 -4.29
N SER A 653 38.63 20.18 -5.36
CA SER A 653 39.68 21.06 -5.90
C SER A 653 40.06 22.20 -4.94
N ASN A 654 39.17 22.58 -4.01
CA ASN A 654 39.50 23.50 -2.92
C ASN A 654 40.39 22.87 -1.83
N LEU A 655 40.52 21.54 -1.79
CA LEU A 655 41.38 20.80 -0.84
C LEU A 655 42.76 20.43 -1.44
N PHE A 656 42.93 20.49 -2.76
CA PHE A 656 44.14 20.04 -3.47
C PHE A 656 44.66 21.10 -4.44
N LEU A 657 44.98 22.29 -3.94
CA LEU A 657 45.89 23.23 -4.59
C LEU A 657 47.32 22.70 -4.35
N ASP A 658 47.86 21.86 -5.25
CA ASP A 658 49.32 21.82 -5.54
C ASP A 658 49.81 20.78 -6.57
N SER A 659 49.00 19.87 -7.12
CA SER A 659 49.51 18.89 -8.12
C SER A 659 49.03 19.15 -9.55
N TRP A 660 49.91 19.75 -10.37
CA TRP A 660 49.77 19.98 -11.82
C TRP A 660 49.44 18.70 -12.64
N GLN A 661 49.57 17.50 -12.07
CA GLN A 661 49.27 16.21 -12.70
C GLN A 661 47.79 15.77 -12.55
N MET A 662 47.11 16.15 -11.45
CA MET A 662 45.69 15.83 -11.24
C MET A 662 44.81 16.46 -12.33
N GLY A 663 45.15 17.69 -12.74
CA GLY A 663 44.49 18.37 -13.83
C GLY A 663 44.55 17.60 -15.15
N ARG A 664 45.68 16.95 -15.49
CA ARG A 664 45.82 16.22 -16.77
C ARG A 664 45.04 14.92 -16.82
N MET A 665 45.04 14.14 -15.74
CA MET A 665 44.30 12.87 -15.69
C MET A 665 42.78 13.12 -15.66
N PHE A 666 42.33 14.14 -14.94
CA PHE A 666 40.92 14.59 -14.99
C PHE A 666 40.55 15.23 -16.32
N ILE A 667 41.44 15.98 -16.97
CA ILE A 667 41.22 16.47 -18.35
C ILE A 667 41.08 15.29 -19.31
N ILE A 668 41.84 14.21 -19.15
CA ILE A 668 41.67 13.00 -19.97
C ILE A 668 40.32 12.32 -19.68
N ILE A 669 39.91 12.20 -18.42
CA ILE A 669 38.59 11.67 -18.04
C ILE A 669 37.46 12.55 -18.58
N ILE A 670 37.59 13.87 -18.50
CA ILE A 670 36.63 14.84 -19.07
C ILE A 670 36.66 14.82 -20.60
N ILE A 671 37.82 14.66 -21.25
CA ILE A 671 37.93 14.50 -22.71
C ILE A 671 37.31 13.16 -23.14
N ILE A 672 37.36 12.11 -22.33
CA ILE A 672 36.72 10.81 -22.62
C ILE A 672 35.21 10.87 -22.35
N ILE A 673 34.77 11.56 -21.29
CA ILE A 673 33.36 11.70 -20.89
C ILE A 673 32.59 12.70 -21.76
N ILE A 674 33.21 13.81 -22.18
CA ILE A 674 32.61 14.80 -23.10
C ILE A 674 32.62 14.30 -24.55
N ASN A 675 33.44 13.28 -24.87
CA ASN A 675 33.70 12.86 -26.24
C ASN A 675 33.51 11.35 -26.50
N PRO A 676 32.33 10.77 -26.19
CA PRO A 676 32.00 9.42 -26.66
C PRO A 676 31.73 9.37 -28.17
N SER A 677 31.80 10.51 -28.89
CA SER A 677 31.55 10.59 -30.32
C SER A 677 32.38 11.69 -31.00
N THR A 678 33.69 11.45 -31.18
CA THR A 678 34.38 11.93 -32.39
C THR A 678 34.17 10.93 -33.53
N LYS A 679 32.90 10.64 -33.82
CA LYS A 679 32.44 10.53 -35.20
C LYS A 679 31.53 11.73 -35.44
N GLY A 680 32.14 12.80 -35.94
CA GLY A 680 31.47 13.81 -36.76
C GLY A 680 30.37 14.67 -36.11
N GLN A 681 30.68 15.45 -35.07
CA GLN A 681 30.01 16.75 -34.97
C GLN A 681 30.66 17.69 -35.98
N ASP A 682 30.08 17.73 -37.17
CA ASP A 682 30.46 18.66 -38.22
C ASP A 682 30.15 20.09 -37.72
N THR A 683 31.17 20.83 -37.31
CA THR A 683 31.07 22.26 -36.92
C THR A 683 30.86 23.17 -38.13
N SER A 684 30.63 22.58 -39.31
CA SER A 684 30.38 23.31 -40.53
C SER A 684 29.00 23.96 -40.53
N GLN A 685 28.93 25.13 -41.16
CA GLN A 685 27.67 25.83 -41.40
C GLN A 685 26.78 25.01 -42.32
N VAL A 686 25.46 25.18 -42.20
CA VAL A 686 24.46 24.56 -43.08
C VAL A 686 24.77 24.83 -44.56
N LYS A 687 25.38 25.98 -44.88
CA LYS A 687 25.89 26.30 -46.22
C LYS A 687 26.86 25.25 -46.78
N HIS A 688 27.84 24.81 -45.97
CA HIS A 688 28.82 23.80 -46.40
C HIS A 688 28.16 22.43 -46.61
N LEU A 689 27.12 22.12 -45.83
CA LEU A 689 26.32 20.90 -46.05
C LEU A 689 25.59 20.95 -47.40
N LYS A 690 25.03 22.09 -47.79
CA LYS A 690 24.41 22.27 -49.12
C LYS A 690 25.41 22.12 -50.26
N GLU A 691 26.59 22.73 -50.13
CA GLU A 691 27.68 22.61 -51.12
C GLU A 691 28.18 21.16 -51.25
N LYS A 692 28.23 20.42 -50.14
CA LYS A 692 28.57 19.00 -50.12
C LYS A 692 27.51 18.13 -50.80
N ILE A 693 26.23 18.44 -50.58
CA ILE A 693 25.11 17.78 -51.27
C ILE A 693 25.18 18.06 -52.78
N GLU A 694 25.53 19.28 -53.21
CA GLU A 694 25.73 19.60 -54.63
C GLU A 694 26.91 18.81 -55.22
N ALA A 695 28.03 18.72 -54.50
CA ALA A 695 29.20 17.95 -54.93
C ALA A 695 28.90 16.45 -55.06
N GLU A 696 28.03 15.90 -54.22
CA GLU A 696 27.71 14.47 -54.17
C GLU A 696 26.53 14.07 -55.07
N LYS A 697 25.52 14.95 -55.22
CA LYS A 697 24.29 14.68 -55.99
C LYS A 697 24.24 15.37 -57.36
N GLY A 698 25.19 16.24 -57.67
CA GLY A 698 25.32 16.91 -58.97
C GLY A 698 24.45 18.16 -59.14
N LYS A 699 24.49 18.75 -60.34
CA LYS A 699 23.90 20.07 -60.66
C LYS A 699 22.39 20.17 -60.48
N ASP A 700 21.69 19.04 -60.42
CA ASP A 700 20.25 18.98 -60.12
C ASP A 700 19.95 19.33 -58.65
N TYR A 701 20.99 19.42 -57.80
CA TYR A 701 20.94 19.84 -56.41
C TYR A 701 21.91 21.02 -56.19
N ALA A 702 21.85 22.07 -57.01
CA ALA A 702 22.68 23.27 -56.80
C ALA A 702 22.43 23.88 -55.40
N ALA A 703 23.47 24.20 -54.64
CA ALA A 703 23.39 24.63 -53.24
C ALA A 703 22.48 25.85 -53.04
N GLU A 704 22.49 26.77 -54.01
CA GLU A 704 21.62 27.96 -54.06
C GLU A 704 20.11 27.64 -54.17
N ASN A 705 19.76 26.46 -54.68
CA ASN A 705 18.38 26.03 -54.90
C ASN A 705 17.90 24.99 -53.87
N GLN A 706 18.75 24.63 -52.91
CA GLN A 706 18.44 23.66 -51.86
C GLN A 706 17.75 24.34 -50.65
N ARG A 707 16.69 23.70 -50.15
CA ARG A 707 16.10 23.94 -48.83
C ARG A 707 16.17 22.66 -48.01
N LEU A 708 16.92 22.71 -46.91
CA LEU A 708 17.05 21.60 -45.97
C LEU A 708 15.99 21.76 -44.88
N ILE A 709 15.20 20.70 -44.62
CA ILE A 709 14.11 20.71 -43.65
C ILE A 709 14.28 19.54 -42.69
N TYR A 710 14.34 19.84 -41.40
CA TYR A 710 14.43 18.84 -40.33
C TYR A 710 13.36 19.11 -39.27
N ALA A 711 12.56 18.10 -38.91
CA ALA A 711 11.47 18.19 -37.94
C ALA A 711 10.52 19.40 -38.16
N GLY A 712 10.24 19.73 -39.43
CA GLY A 712 9.36 20.84 -39.81
C GLY A 712 10.01 22.23 -39.81
N LYS A 713 11.30 22.35 -39.46
CA LYS A 713 12.07 23.61 -39.50
C LYS A 713 12.98 23.65 -40.72
N ILE A 714 13.05 24.80 -41.38
CA ILE A 714 13.98 25.07 -42.49
C ILE A 714 15.33 25.48 -41.88
N LEU A 715 16.41 24.80 -42.27
CA LEU A 715 17.77 25.13 -41.81
C LEU A 715 18.29 26.35 -42.59
N THR A 716 18.88 27.30 -41.87
CA THR A 716 19.41 28.55 -42.44
C THR A 716 20.92 28.46 -42.62
N ASP A 717 21.41 29.03 -43.73
CA ASP A 717 22.79 28.85 -44.19
C ASP A 717 23.85 29.39 -43.22
N ASP A 718 23.51 30.44 -42.48
CA ASP A 718 24.40 31.11 -41.53
C ASP A 718 24.56 30.35 -40.20
N ASN A 719 23.64 29.41 -39.90
CA ASN A 719 23.64 28.65 -38.65
C ASN A 719 24.52 27.41 -38.77
N VAL A 720 25.06 26.97 -37.64
CA VAL A 720 25.80 25.70 -37.55
C VAL A 720 24.82 24.52 -37.45
N ILE A 721 25.20 23.38 -38.04
CA ILE A 721 24.34 22.18 -38.10
C ILE A 721 23.96 21.70 -36.68
N SER A 722 24.84 21.88 -35.70
CA SER A 722 24.63 21.52 -34.30
C SER A 722 23.49 22.28 -33.61
N GLU A 723 23.12 23.48 -34.07
CA GLU A 723 22.00 24.26 -33.49
C GLU A 723 20.64 23.59 -33.70
N TYR A 724 20.53 22.69 -34.68
CA TYR A 724 19.27 22.04 -35.02
C TYR A 724 19.05 20.68 -34.31
N ASN A 725 20.00 20.23 -33.47
CA ASN A 725 19.95 18.95 -32.73
C ASN A 725 19.50 17.78 -33.62
N ILE A 726 20.18 17.60 -34.75
CA ILE A 726 19.83 16.59 -35.75
C ILE A 726 20.21 15.19 -35.24
N ASP A 727 19.20 14.35 -35.04
CA ASP A 727 19.33 12.93 -34.72
C ASP A 727 19.75 12.13 -35.96
N GLU A 728 20.85 11.39 -35.87
CA GLU A 728 21.41 10.56 -36.96
C GLU A 728 20.44 9.45 -37.42
N LYS A 729 19.49 9.03 -36.58
CA LYS A 729 18.46 8.03 -36.93
C LYS A 729 17.29 8.63 -37.71
N LYS A 730 17.23 9.95 -37.87
CA LYS A 730 16.19 10.68 -38.61
C LYS A 730 16.75 11.29 -39.88
N PHE A 731 15.88 11.57 -40.86
CA PHE A 731 16.28 12.09 -42.15
C PHE A 731 16.04 13.61 -42.27
N ILE A 732 16.89 14.28 -43.05
CA ILE A 732 16.69 15.67 -43.49
C ILE A 732 16.04 15.64 -44.87
N VAL A 733 14.94 16.38 -45.05
CA VAL A 733 14.28 16.52 -46.34
C VAL A 733 14.97 17.62 -47.14
N VAL A 734 15.51 17.27 -48.31
CA VAL A 734 16.11 18.22 -49.26
C VAL A 734 15.09 18.57 -50.33
N MET A 735 14.56 19.80 -50.31
CA MET A 735 13.76 20.33 -51.41
C MET A 735 14.64 21.12 -52.36
N VAL A 736 14.55 20.85 -53.66
CA VAL A 736 15.22 21.65 -54.69
C VAL A 736 14.19 22.43 -55.51
N THR A 737 14.31 23.74 -55.53
CA THR A 737 13.48 24.59 -56.39
C THR A 737 14.07 24.67 -57.79
N LYS A 738 13.33 24.19 -58.81
CA LYS A 738 13.75 24.32 -60.21
C LYS A 738 13.69 25.79 -60.66
N PRO A 739 14.71 26.33 -61.36
CA PRO A 739 14.62 27.66 -61.94
C PRO A 739 13.51 27.73 -63.01
N LYS A 740 12.69 28.78 -62.95
CA LYS A 740 11.60 29.03 -63.89
C LYS A 740 12.17 29.64 -65.18
N ALA A 741 12.09 28.93 -66.30
CA ALA A 741 12.50 29.43 -67.61
C ALA A 741 11.50 30.50 -68.14
N PRO A 742 11.97 31.61 -68.73
CA PRO A 742 11.12 32.57 -69.43
C PRO A 742 10.70 32.05 -70.84
N PRO A 743 9.60 32.58 -71.41
CA PRO A 743 8.93 31.99 -72.57
C PRO A 743 9.65 32.29 -73.90
N ALA A 744 9.70 31.28 -74.79
CA ALA A 744 10.18 31.46 -76.15
C ALA A 744 9.14 32.22 -77.00
N THR A 745 9.54 33.31 -77.64
CA THR A 745 8.84 33.83 -78.83
C THR A 745 9.82 34.03 -79.98
N PHE A 746 9.26 33.77 -81.15
CA PHE A 746 9.85 33.67 -82.48
C PHE A 746 10.62 34.91 -82.95
N ALA A 747 11.52 34.66 -83.90
CA ALA A 747 12.41 35.56 -84.59
C ALA A 747 11.76 36.82 -85.23
N GLY A 748 12.54 37.91 -85.29
CA GLY A 748 12.32 39.05 -86.19
C GLY A 748 12.95 40.34 -85.67
N PRO A 749 13.79 41.07 -86.44
CA PRO A 749 14.75 42.04 -85.91
C PRO A 749 14.18 43.47 -85.81
N SER A 750 14.75 44.29 -84.90
CA SER A 750 15.34 45.63 -85.14
C SER A 750 15.42 46.43 -83.82
N ASP A 751 16.62 46.90 -83.49
CA ASP A 751 16.90 48.07 -82.62
C ASP A 751 16.47 49.38 -83.34
N PRO A 752 16.51 50.60 -82.75
CA PRO A 752 17.00 50.99 -81.40
C PRO A 752 16.17 52.08 -80.65
N THR A 753 16.66 52.42 -79.43
CA THR A 753 16.81 53.80 -78.85
C THR A 753 15.98 54.20 -77.60
N ALA A 754 16.58 53.98 -76.41
CA ALA A 754 17.04 54.95 -75.38
C ALA A 754 16.14 55.85 -74.47
N ILE A 755 16.72 56.09 -73.26
CA ILE A 755 16.64 57.23 -72.28
C ILE A 755 15.61 57.10 -71.12
N VAL A 756 15.83 57.39 -69.81
CA VAL A 756 16.92 57.57 -68.80
C VAL A 756 16.23 57.88 -67.42
N GLU A 757 16.94 57.62 -66.30
CA GLU A 757 17.01 58.39 -65.00
C GLU A 757 16.47 57.88 -63.62
N SER A 758 17.45 57.66 -62.69
CA SER A 758 17.63 58.10 -61.26
C SER A 758 16.67 57.69 -60.10
N GLY A 759 17.06 57.47 -58.82
CA GLY A 759 18.34 57.53 -58.06
C GLY A 759 18.16 57.43 -56.49
N ASP A 760 19.24 57.04 -55.77
CA ASP A 760 19.70 57.21 -54.33
C ASP A 760 18.85 56.85 -53.07
N GLY A 761 19.35 56.50 -51.85
CA GLY A 761 20.70 56.33 -51.25
C GLY A 761 20.71 56.16 -49.68
N GLU A 762 21.66 55.34 -49.15
CA GLU A 762 22.42 55.25 -47.85
C GLU A 762 21.99 55.59 -46.36
N LYS A 763 22.42 54.69 -45.42
CA LYS A 763 23.19 54.82 -44.11
C LYS A 763 22.61 55.18 -42.68
N LYS A 764 22.89 54.25 -41.73
CA LYS A 764 23.51 54.30 -40.35
C LYS A 764 22.96 55.08 -39.11
N LYS A 765 22.96 54.31 -37.97
CA LYS A 765 23.40 54.56 -36.55
C LYS A 765 22.40 54.98 -35.44
N ALA A 766 22.76 54.52 -34.23
CA ALA A 766 22.03 54.38 -32.95
C ALA A 766 22.15 55.57 -31.97
N GLU A 767 21.23 55.68 -30.98
CA GLU A 767 21.42 55.63 -29.50
C GLU A 767 20.36 56.40 -28.64
N THR A 768 19.97 55.75 -27.52
CA THR A 768 19.56 56.26 -26.17
C THR A 768 18.15 56.82 -25.83
N LYS A 769 17.41 56.03 -24.99
CA LYS A 769 16.72 56.27 -23.67
C LYS A 769 16.04 57.64 -23.34
N PRO A 770 14.95 57.70 -22.51
CA PRO A 770 14.91 57.20 -21.11
C PRO A 770 13.56 56.60 -20.61
N LEU A 771 13.52 56.37 -19.28
CA LEU A 771 12.71 55.48 -18.44
C LEU A 771 11.25 55.88 -18.13
N GLY A 772 10.48 54.84 -17.74
CA GLY A 772 9.47 54.85 -16.67
C GLY A 772 8.02 54.64 -17.15
N GLU A 773 7.11 53.89 -16.54
CA GLU A 773 7.04 52.84 -15.51
C GLU A 773 5.54 52.41 -15.45
N ILE A 774 5.24 51.25 -14.83
CA ILE A 774 3.94 50.80 -14.27
C ILE A 774 2.99 50.00 -15.20
N ALA A 775 3.09 48.68 -15.05
CA ALA A 775 1.99 47.69 -15.14
C ALA A 775 1.24 47.65 -13.76
N PRO A 776 0.08 46.95 -13.54
CA PRO A 776 -0.04 45.50 -13.76
C PRO A 776 -1.45 44.96 -14.11
N ALA A 777 -1.47 43.64 -14.30
CA ALA A 777 -2.57 42.74 -14.70
C ALA A 777 -3.69 42.54 -13.66
N SER A 778 -4.86 42.00 -14.09
CA SER A 778 -5.34 40.65 -13.72
C SER A 778 -6.69 40.28 -14.38
N ALA A 779 -7.01 38.98 -14.36
CA ALA A 779 -8.01 38.25 -15.13
C ALA A 779 -9.41 38.08 -14.47
N THR A 780 -10.44 37.70 -15.26
CA THR A 780 -11.63 36.87 -14.89
C THR A 780 -12.40 36.46 -16.17
N VAL A 781 -12.50 35.15 -16.50
CA VAL A 781 -13.64 34.19 -16.38
C VAL A 781 -14.83 34.43 -17.34
N THR A 782 -15.13 33.42 -18.18
CA THR A 782 -16.43 33.25 -18.85
C THR A 782 -16.89 31.80 -18.86
N SER A 783 -18.17 31.62 -18.53
CA SER A 783 -19.01 30.42 -18.52
C SER A 783 -19.70 30.19 -19.87
N GLU A 784 -19.87 28.95 -20.31
CA GLU A 784 -20.73 28.59 -21.46
C GLU A 784 -21.56 27.32 -21.20
N GLN A 785 -22.89 27.47 -21.26
CA GLN A 785 -23.88 26.65 -22.00
C GLN A 785 -25.27 27.29 -21.83
N PRO A 786 -26.22 27.21 -22.82
CA PRO A 786 -26.97 25.97 -23.12
C PRO A 786 -27.55 25.78 -24.55
N ALA A 787 -28.09 24.56 -24.80
CA ALA A 787 -29.38 24.22 -25.48
C ALA A 787 -29.39 23.29 -26.74
N SER A 788 -29.77 22.02 -26.49
CA SER A 788 -30.92 21.20 -26.99
C SER A 788 -31.33 21.05 -28.47
N ALA A 789 -31.52 19.79 -28.95
CA ALA A 789 -32.67 19.28 -29.75
C ALA A 789 -32.60 17.73 -29.97
N VAL A 790 -33.71 17.12 -30.42
CA VAL A 790 -34.28 15.78 -30.09
C VAL A 790 -34.49 14.88 -31.33
N ALA A 791 -34.45 13.53 -31.19
CA ALA A 791 -35.45 12.51 -31.66
C ALA A 791 -34.86 11.15 -32.14
N ALA A 792 -35.71 10.10 -32.15
CA ALA A 792 -35.37 8.67 -31.99
C ALA A 792 -35.46 7.74 -33.24
N VAL A 793 -35.07 6.47 -32.99
CA VAL A 793 -35.50 5.14 -33.52
C VAL A 793 -34.75 4.45 -34.71
N THR A 794 -34.12 3.29 -34.43
CA THR A 794 -34.22 1.92 -35.05
C THR A 794 -32.88 1.13 -35.13
N ASP A 795 -32.86 -0.11 -34.58
CA ASP A 795 -31.79 -1.16 -34.57
C ASP A 795 -31.44 -1.74 -35.98
N PRO A 796 -30.41 -2.61 -36.25
CA PRO A 796 -29.63 -3.53 -35.34
C PRO A 796 -28.10 -3.79 -35.61
N VAL A 797 -27.34 -4.22 -34.55
CA VAL A 797 -26.13 -5.14 -34.49
C VAL A 797 -24.80 -4.71 -35.22
N PRO A 798 -23.53 -5.12 -34.87
CA PRO A 798 -22.92 -5.98 -33.82
C PRO A 798 -21.78 -5.31 -32.98
N GLY A 799 -21.20 -6.08 -32.05
CA GLY A 799 -20.23 -5.61 -31.03
C GLY A 799 -18.79 -5.30 -31.46
N ASN A 800 -18.08 -4.64 -30.54
CA ASN A 800 -16.62 -4.44 -30.43
C ASN A 800 -16.31 -4.48 -28.92
N ILE A 801 -15.66 -5.51 -28.37
CA ILE A 801 -14.20 -5.70 -28.28
C ILE A 801 -13.45 -4.38 -28.10
N VAL A 802 -13.24 -4.00 -26.83
CA VAL A 802 -12.14 -3.12 -26.39
C VAL A 802 -11.33 -3.91 -25.36
N GLU A 803 -10.77 -5.03 -25.81
CA GLU A 803 -9.64 -5.73 -25.18
C GLU A 803 -8.52 -5.76 -26.21
N ALA A 804 -7.75 -4.67 -26.30
CA ALA A 804 -6.48 -4.61 -27.03
C ALA A 804 -5.72 -3.31 -26.72
N GLU A 805 -5.40 -3.06 -25.45
CA GLU A 805 -4.31 -2.11 -25.08
C GLU A 805 -3.11 -2.83 -24.41
N SER A 806 -3.09 -4.17 -24.42
CA SER A 806 -1.98 -4.97 -23.86
C SER A 806 -1.00 -5.53 -24.89
N ALA A 807 -0.93 -4.97 -26.10
CA ALA A 807 0.04 -5.41 -27.11
C ALA A 807 0.90 -4.24 -27.59
N LEU A 808 2.21 -4.34 -27.28
CA LEU A 808 3.36 -3.58 -27.82
C LEU A 808 3.89 -2.40 -26.97
N LEU A 809 4.39 -2.69 -25.78
CA LEU A 809 5.53 -1.95 -25.23
C LEU A 809 6.81 -2.52 -25.88
N MET A 810 7.48 -1.74 -26.74
CA MET A 810 8.70 -2.16 -27.43
C MET A 810 9.90 -1.28 -27.00
N GLY A 811 11.04 -1.91 -26.76
CA GLY A 811 12.36 -1.26 -26.74
C GLY A 811 12.73 -0.60 -25.41
N GLU A 812 12.68 0.72 -25.34
CA GLU A 812 13.22 1.49 -24.19
C GLU A 812 12.38 1.36 -22.93
N ASP A 813 11.05 1.40 -23.04
CA ASP A 813 10.16 1.32 -21.87
C ASP A 813 10.16 -0.08 -21.23
N TYR A 814 10.26 -1.14 -22.04
CA TYR A 814 10.45 -2.51 -21.55
C TYR A 814 11.81 -2.68 -20.88
N ASN A 815 12.88 -2.13 -21.46
CA ASN A 815 14.21 -2.18 -20.86
C ASN A 815 14.28 -1.39 -19.55
N GLN A 816 13.63 -0.23 -19.47
CA GLN A 816 13.55 0.55 -18.23
C GLN A 816 12.75 -0.19 -17.15
N MET A 817 11.66 -0.84 -17.53
CA MET A 817 10.85 -1.67 -16.64
C MET A 817 11.62 -2.88 -16.10
N VAL A 818 12.30 -3.61 -16.99
CA VAL A 818 13.20 -4.71 -16.61
C VAL A 818 14.29 -4.19 -15.68
N GLN A 819 14.89 -3.04 -15.99
CA GLN A 819 15.93 -2.43 -15.15
C GLN A 819 15.39 -2.05 -13.76
N ASN A 820 14.20 -1.46 -13.65
CA ASN A 820 13.61 -1.09 -12.37
C ASN A 820 13.39 -2.31 -11.45
N ILE A 821 13.00 -3.45 -12.02
CA ILE A 821 12.83 -4.69 -11.26
C ILE A 821 14.21 -5.33 -10.98
N MET A 822 15.17 -5.24 -11.90
CA MET A 822 16.55 -5.68 -11.65
C MET A 822 17.21 -4.89 -10.51
N ASP A 823 16.93 -3.59 -10.39
CA ASP A 823 17.42 -2.72 -9.31
C ASP A 823 16.92 -3.18 -7.92
N MET A 824 15.86 -4.00 -7.87
CA MET A 824 15.39 -4.67 -6.65
C MET A 824 16.19 -5.94 -6.30
N GLY A 825 17.20 -6.29 -7.10
CA GLY A 825 18.14 -7.38 -6.85
C GLY A 825 17.80 -8.70 -7.55
N TYR A 826 16.90 -8.66 -8.54
CA TYR A 826 16.49 -9.82 -9.34
C TYR A 826 17.32 -9.95 -10.62
N GLU A 827 17.59 -11.19 -11.03
CA GLU A 827 18.32 -11.46 -12.27
C GLU A 827 17.46 -11.12 -13.48
N ARG A 828 18.09 -10.58 -14.53
CA ARG A 828 17.40 -10.16 -15.75
C ARG A 828 16.51 -11.26 -16.33
N GLU A 829 17.01 -12.49 -16.39
CA GLU A 829 16.26 -13.64 -16.90
C GLU A 829 15.03 -13.97 -16.03
N GLN A 830 15.13 -13.82 -14.70
CA GLN A 830 14.02 -14.03 -13.77
C GLN A 830 12.98 -12.90 -13.90
N VAL A 831 13.44 -11.67 -14.05
CA VAL A 831 12.59 -10.50 -14.29
C VAL A 831 11.84 -10.65 -15.60
N GLU A 832 12.53 -11.03 -16.67
CA GLU A 832 11.94 -11.26 -17.98
C GLU A 832 10.98 -12.47 -17.97
N GLN A 833 11.31 -13.54 -17.24
CA GLN A 833 10.41 -14.70 -17.06
C GLN A 833 9.16 -14.35 -16.25
N ALA A 834 9.31 -13.57 -15.19
CA ALA A 834 8.20 -13.12 -14.36
C ALA A 834 7.35 -12.06 -15.08
N LEU A 835 7.97 -11.17 -15.87
CA LEU A 835 7.29 -10.24 -16.78
C LEU A 835 6.53 -11.01 -17.85
N ARG A 836 7.12 -12.04 -18.43
CA ARG A 836 6.45 -12.90 -19.42
C ARG A 836 5.26 -13.65 -18.81
N ALA A 837 5.42 -14.21 -17.62
CA ALA A 837 4.36 -14.89 -16.87
C ALA A 837 3.26 -13.92 -16.39
N SER A 838 3.57 -12.64 -16.23
CA SER A 838 2.65 -11.59 -15.81
C SER A 838 2.11 -10.73 -16.95
N PHE A 839 2.35 -11.12 -18.21
CA PHE A 839 1.94 -10.36 -19.40
C PHE A 839 2.49 -8.93 -19.43
N ASN A 840 3.79 -8.78 -19.13
CA ASN A 840 4.52 -7.53 -19.01
C ASN A 840 3.94 -6.56 -17.98
N ASN A 841 3.40 -7.09 -16.87
CA ASN A 841 2.97 -6.28 -15.73
C ASN A 841 4.08 -6.31 -14.66
N PRO A 842 4.67 -5.15 -14.28
CA PRO A 842 5.86 -5.14 -13.43
C PRO A 842 5.53 -5.55 -11.99
N ASP A 843 4.34 -5.19 -11.51
CA ASP A 843 3.89 -5.48 -10.16
C ASP A 843 3.59 -6.96 -9.98
N ARG A 844 2.93 -7.58 -10.96
CA ARG A 844 2.68 -9.04 -10.98
C ARG A 844 3.97 -9.83 -11.22
N ALA A 845 4.90 -9.30 -12.00
CA ALA A 845 6.23 -9.87 -12.12
C ALA A 845 6.95 -9.89 -10.77
N VAL A 846 6.94 -8.78 -10.03
CA VAL A 846 7.49 -8.69 -8.67
C VAL A 846 6.75 -9.62 -7.71
N GLU A 847 5.43 -9.71 -7.77
CA GLU A 847 4.64 -10.65 -6.97
C GLU A 847 5.07 -12.10 -7.26
N TYR A 848 5.14 -12.51 -8.52
CA TYR A 848 5.61 -13.84 -8.90
C TYR A 848 7.06 -14.10 -8.52
N LEU A 849 7.90 -13.07 -8.51
CA LEU A 849 9.24 -13.18 -7.97
C LEU A 849 9.22 -13.39 -6.44
N LEU A 850 8.33 -12.74 -5.70
CA LEU A 850 8.18 -12.83 -4.24
C LEU A 850 7.50 -14.13 -3.75
N THR A 851 6.52 -14.63 -4.51
CA THR A 851 5.66 -15.76 -4.12
C THR A 851 5.94 -17.04 -4.91
N GLY A 852 6.67 -16.95 -6.03
CA GLY A 852 6.91 -18.02 -7.01
C GLY A 852 5.97 -17.94 -8.23
N ILE A 853 6.50 -18.24 -9.42
CA ILE A 853 5.71 -18.32 -10.67
C ILE A 853 4.88 -19.63 -10.64
N PRO A 854 3.55 -19.57 -10.80
CA PRO A 854 2.71 -20.77 -10.89
C PRO A 854 3.16 -21.70 -12.02
N ALA A 855 3.38 -23.00 -11.72
CA ALA A 855 3.89 -23.99 -12.69
C ALA A 855 3.02 -24.17 -13.96
N GLN A 856 1.76 -23.71 -13.91
CA GLN A 856 0.78 -23.76 -15.00
C GLN A 856 1.07 -22.75 -16.13
N LEU A 857 2.03 -21.83 -15.96
CA LEU A 857 2.37 -20.78 -16.94
C LEU A 857 3.57 -21.14 -17.85
N PHE A 858 4.14 -22.35 -17.70
CA PHE A 858 5.31 -22.80 -18.49
C PHE A 858 4.98 -23.60 -19.76
N GLU A 859 3.71 -23.66 -20.18
CA GLU A 859 3.34 -24.33 -21.42
C GLU A 859 3.25 -23.33 -22.57
N ASP A 860 4.31 -23.25 -23.39
CA ASP A 860 4.27 -22.56 -24.68
C ASP A 860 3.35 -23.31 -25.67
N PRO A 861 2.66 -22.61 -26.59
CA PRO A 861 1.77 -23.24 -27.58
C PRO A 861 2.58 -24.00 -28.65
N PRO A 862 2.10 -25.16 -29.16
CA PRO A 862 2.85 -25.96 -30.11
C PRO A 862 2.95 -25.31 -31.49
N VAL A 863 4.18 -25.15 -31.97
CA VAL A 863 4.53 -24.79 -33.35
C VAL A 863 4.48 -26.04 -34.24
N ALA A 864 3.90 -25.90 -35.44
CA ALA A 864 3.68 -26.98 -36.38
C ALA A 864 4.96 -27.46 -37.11
N GLY A 865 5.31 -28.73 -36.90
CA GLY A 865 5.81 -29.70 -37.90
C GLY A 865 7.23 -29.56 -38.48
N GLN A 866 8.09 -30.55 -38.20
CA GLN A 866 8.66 -31.50 -39.20
C GLN A 866 9.60 -32.54 -38.53
N ASP A 867 9.43 -33.80 -38.93
CA ASP A 867 10.16 -35.01 -38.50
C ASP A 867 11.66 -34.99 -38.86
N SER A 868 12.53 -35.56 -38.00
CA SER A 868 13.33 -36.79 -38.27
C SER A 868 14.48 -37.03 -37.26
N ASP A 869 14.59 -38.32 -36.87
CA ASP A 869 15.73 -39.09 -36.34
C ASP A 869 16.45 -38.76 -35.01
N ALA A 870 16.34 -39.73 -34.10
CA ALA A 870 17.18 -39.98 -32.90
C ALA A 870 18.54 -40.60 -33.32
N PRO A 871 19.60 -40.77 -32.47
CA PRO A 871 19.51 -41.12 -31.03
C PRO A 871 20.61 -40.61 -30.05
N ALA A 872 20.38 -40.97 -28.78
CA ALA A 872 21.33 -41.31 -27.70
C ALA A 872 21.46 -40.33 -26.51
N ALA A 873 20.84 -40.74 -25.41
CA ALA A 873 21.18 -40.34 -24.04
C ALA A 873 22.21 -41.32 -23.42
N PRO A 874 22.87 -40.93 -22.31
CA PRO A 874 23.02 -41.84 -21.19
C PRO A 874 22.53 -41.25 -19.86
N THR A 875 21.43 -41.84 -19.38
CA THR A 875 21.17 -42.41 -18.03
C THR A 875 21.59 -41.68 -16.74
N LEU A 876 20.60 -41.45 -15.87
CA LEU A 876 20.65 -41.54 -14.40
C LEU A 876 19.53 -42.49 -13.91
N PRO A 877 19.68 -43.14 -12.72
CA PRO A 877 19.04 -44.41 -12.41
C PRO A 877 17.61 -44.34 -11.85
N SER A 878 16.87 -45.41 -12.13
CA SER A 878 15.54 -45.77 -11.65
C SER A 878 15.55 -46.58 -10.34
N SER A 879 14.54 -46.40 -9.50
CA SER A 879 14.02 -47.45 -8.60
C SER A 879 12.53 -47.27 -8.29
N GLY A 880 11.67 -48.15 -8.85
CA GLY A 880 10.25 -48.32 -8.52
C GLY A 880 9.40 -48.82 -9.71
N PRO A 881 8.53 -49.84 -9.56
CA PRO A 881 7.86 -50.54 -10.68
C PRO A 881 6.64 -49.76 -11.25
N PRO A 882 6.18 -50.06 -12.47
CA PRO A 882 5.16 -49.28 -13.15
C PRO A 882 3.75 -49.69 -12.72
N THR A 883 2.89 -48.72 -12.45
CA THR A 883 1.44 -48.91 -12.46
C THR A 883 0.86 -48.07 -13.59
N ASP A 884 0.10 -48.69 -14.50
CA ASP A 884 -0.71 -48.02 -15.52
C ASP A 884 -1.64 -47.00 -14.82
N GLU A 885 -1.25 -45.72 -14.78
CA GLU A 885 -2.10 -44.66 -14.28
C GLU A 885 -3.05 -44.20 -15.39
N ASP A 886 -4.33 -44.54 -15.23
CA ASP A 886 -5.45 -43.92 -15.95
C ASP A 886 -5.34 -42.39 -15.78
N PRO A 887 -5.06 -41.61 -16.85
CA PRO A 887 -4.76 -40.17 -16.75
C PRO A 887 -5.94 -39.34 -16.24
N LEU A 888 -7.13 -39.94 -16.14
CA LEU A 888 -8.34 -39.33 -15.56
C LEU A 888 -8.62 -39.80 -14.13
N ALA A 889 -7.76 -40.60 -13.50
CA ALA A 889 -8.01 -41.18 -12.18
C ALA A 889 -8.18 -40.12 -11.08
N PHE A 890 -7.52 -38.97 -11.20
CA PHE A 890 -7.68 -37.86 -10.26
C PHE A 890 -9.11 -37.29 -10.23
N LEU A 891 -9.91 -37.49 -11.28
CA LEU A 891 -11.31 -37.04 -11.29
C LEU A 891 -12.18 -37.84 -10.31
N ARG A 892 -11.83 -39.10 -9.99
CA ARG A 892 -12.60 -39.93 -9.03
C ARG A 892 -12.66 -39.31 -7.63
N SER A 893 -11.63 -38.55 -7.24
CA SER A 893 -11.55 -37.89 -5.93
C SER A 893 -12.16 -36.49 -5.91
N GLN A 894 -12.56 -35.93 -7.06
CA GLN A 894 -13.18 -34.61 -7.10
C GLN A 894 -14.67 -34.66 -6.72
N PRO A 895 -15.13 -33.88 -5.73
CA PRO A 895 -16.53 -33.87 -5.31
C PRO A 895 -17.50 -33.40 -6.41
N GLN A 896 -17.04 -32.51 -7.30
CA GLN A 896 -17.80 -32.07 -8.47
C GLN A 896 -18.02 -33.21 -9.47
N PHE A 897 -17.03 -34.09 -9.65
CA PHE A 897 -17.14 -35.24 -10.54
C PHE A 897 -18.05 -36.34 -9.96
N GLN A 898 -18.06 -36.51 -8.63
CA GLN A 898 -19.01 -37.40 -7.95
C GLN A 898 -20.47 -36.92 -8.07
N GLN A 899 -20.72 -35.60 -7.95
CA GLN A 899 -22.03 -35.01 -8.20
C GLN A 899 -22.45 -35.16 -9.67
N MET A 900 -21.54 -34.88 -10.61
CA MET A 900 -21.76 -35.03 -12.04
C MET A 900 -22.14 -36.47 -12.40
N ARG A 901 -21.43 -37.45 -11.83
CA ARG A 901 -21.72 -38.88 -12.01
C ARG A 901 -23.11 -39.26 -11.52
N GLN A 902 -23.55 -38.77 -10.36
CA GLN A 902 -24.91 -39.00 -9.87
C GLN A 902 -25.98 -38.41 -10.80
N VAL A 903 -25.78 -37.20 -11.30
CA VAL A 903 -26.72 -36.52 -12.21
C VAL A 903 -26.80 -37.23 -13.56
N ILE A 904 -25.66 -37.64 -14.12
CA ILE A 904 -25.59 -38.32 -15.42
C ILE A 904 -26.16 -39.74 -15.36
N GLN A 905 -25.95 -40.46 -14.25
CA GLN A 905 -26.59 -41.77 -14.03
C GLN A 905 -28.12 -41.67 -13.93
N GLN A 906 -28.66 -40.55 -13.44
CA GLN A 906 -30.10 -40.30 -13.41
C GLN A 906 -30.65 -39.84 -14.78
N ASN A 907 -29.88 -39.10 -15.57
CA ASN A 907 -30.30 -38.63 -16.89
C ASN A 907 -29.15 -38.59 -17.92
N PRO A 908 -28.98 -39.67 -18.73
CA PRO A 908 -27.86 -39.80 -19.67
C PRO A 908 -27.81 -38.74 -20.77
N GLN A 909 -28.91 -38.06 -21.09
CA GLN A 909 -28.95 -37.02 -22.12
C GLN A 909 -28.24 -35.72 -21.71
N LEU A 910 -28.01 -35.51 -20.40
CA LEU A 910 -27.31 -34.34 -19.89
C LEU A 910 -25.79 -34.38 -20.10
N LEU A 911 -25.22 -35.54 -20.48
CA LEU A 911 -23.78 -35.69 -20.69
C LEU A 911 -23.23 -34.68 -21.71
N ASN A 912 -23.94 -34.42 -22.81
CA ASN A 912 -23.50 -33.47 -23.83
C ASN A 912 -23.54 -32.01 -23.34
N ALA A 913 -24.53 -31.65 -22.51
CA ALA A 913 -24.63 -30.32 -21.93
C ALA A 913 -23.52 -30.08 -20.88
N VAL A 914 -23.21 -31.11 -20.09
CA VAL A 914 -22.13 -31.07 -19.10
C VAL A 914 -20.76 -31.00 -19.80
N LEU A 915 -20.52 -31.76 -20.87
CA LEU A 915 -19.27 -31.66 -21.64
C LEU A 915 -19.11 -30.27 -22.29
N GLN A 916 -20.19 -29.65 -22.78
CA GLN A 916 -20.13 -28.27 -23.25
C GLN A 916 -19.78 -27.28 -22.13
N GLN A 917 -20.37 -27.46 -20.94
CA GLN A 917 -20.07 -26.61 -19.78
C GLN A 917 -18.63 -26.81 -19.31
N ILE A 918 -18.11 -28.05 -19.28
CA ILE A 918 -16.70 -28.33 -18.99
C ILE A 918 -15.81 -27.68 -20.05
N GLY A 919 -16.18 -27.71 -21.33
CA GLY A 919 -15.46 -27.01 -22.40
C GLY A 919 -15.37 -25.50 -22.21
N GLN A 920 -16.43 -24.88 -21.69
CA GLN A 920 -16.44 -23.44 -21.40
C GLN A 920 -15.65 -23.08 -20.14
N THR A 921 -15.62 -23.98 -19.15
CA THR A 921 -15.02 -23.68 -17.84
C THR A 921 -13.58 -24.17 -17.73
N ASN A 922 -13.24 -25.27 -18.41
CA ASN A 922 -11.93 -25.91 -18.39
C ASN A 922 -11.68 -26.64 -19.74
N PRO A 923 -11.27 -25.90 -20.79
CA PRO A 923 -11.04 -26.47 -22.12
C PRO A 923 -9.91 -27.50 -22.15
N ALA A 924 -8.88 -27.38 -21.29
CA ALA A 924 -7.81 -28.36 -21.17
C ALA A 924 -8.30 -29.71 -20.63
N LEU A 925 -9.20 -29.69 -19.63
CA LEU A 925 -9.84 -30.90 -19.12
C LEU A 925 -10.78 -31.51 -20.16
N LEU A 926 -11.51 -30.69 -20.93
CA LEU A 926 -12.33 -31.20 -22.03
C LEU A 926 -11.46 -31.88 -23.09
N GLN A 927 -10.29 -31.34 -23.39
CA GLN A 927 -9.34 -31.93 -24.34
C GLN A 927 -8.80 -33.27 -23.83
N LEU A 928 -8.45 -33.36 -22.54
CA LEU A 928 -8.01 -34.61 -21.90
C LEU A 928 -9.12 -35.67 -21.86
N ILE A 929 -10.37 -35.26 -21.56
CA ILE A 929 -11.56 -36.12 -21.63
C ILE A 929 -11.81 -36.54 -23.07
N SER A 930 -11.62 -35.66 -24.05
CA SER A 930 -11.82 -35.97 -25.48
C SER A 930 -10.81 -36.98 -26.02
N GLN A 931 -9.58 -36.95 -25.49
CA GLN A 931 -8.52 -37.91 -25.82
C GLN A 931 -8.71 -39.25 -25.09
N ASN A 932 -9.42 -39.26 -23.96
CA ASN A 932 -9.64 -40.43 -23.11
C ASN A 932 -11.14 -40.70 -22.86
N GLN A 933 -11.98 -40.55 -23.90
CA GLN A 933 -13.45 -40.61 -23.76
C GLN A 933 -13.93 -41.95 -23.20
N GLU A 934 -13.32 -43.06 -23.60
CA GLU A 934 -13.70 -44.38 -23.10
C GLU A 934 -13.41 -44.56 -21.61
N ALA A 935 -12.27 -44.04 -21.12
CA ALA A 935 -11.93 -44.09 -19.70
C ALA A 935 -12.88 -43.21 -18.87
N PHE A 936 -13.21 -42.03 -19.39
CA PHE A 936 -14.17 -41.11 -18.76
C PHE A 936 -15.58 -41.71 -18.67
N VAL A 937 -16.07 -42.34 -19.74
CA VAL A 937 -17.39 -42.98 -19.77
C VAL A 937 -17.43 -44.22 -18.87
N ARG A 938 -16.34 -45.01 -18.79
CA ARG A 938 -16.24 -46.11 -17.82
C ARG A 938 -16.33 -45.59 -16.38
N MET A 939 -15.63 -44.50 -16.08
CA MET A 939 -15.64 -43.87 -14.77
C MET A 939 -17.02 -43.30 -14.39
N LEU A 940 -17.82 -42.83 -15.35
CA LEU A 940 -19.21 -42.39 -15.11
C LEU A 940 -20.16 -43.57 -14.86
N ASN A 941 -19.92 -44.73 -15.48
CA ASN A 941 -20.76 -45.92 -15.37
C ASN A 941 -20.38 -46.85 -14.21
N GLU A 942 -19.28 -46.58 -13.50
CA GLU A 942 -18.93 -47.30 -12.27
C GLU A 942 -20.06 -47.10 -11.20
N PRO A 943 -20.37 -48.11 -10.36
CA PRO A 943 -21.32 -47.96 -9.25
C PRO A 943 -20.71 -47.14 -8.09
N ALA A 944 -21.47 -46.23 -7.49
CA ALA A 944 -21.02 -45.45 -6.33
C ALA A 944 -21.05 -46.32 -5.06
N THR A 945 -19.98 -47.06 -4.76
CA THR A 945 -19.89 -47.87 -3.54
C THR A 945 -19.18 -47.13 -2.41
N GLY A 946 -19.90 -46.88 -1.32
CA GLY A 946 -19.35 -46.45 -0.03
C GLY A 946 -18.44 -47.53 0.58
N GLY A 947 -17.36 -47.09 1.22
CA GLY A 947 -16.36 -47.97 1.82
C GLY A 947 -16.91 -48.77 3.00
N SER A 948 -17.09 -50.07 2.79
CA SER A 948 -17.16 -51.10 3.83
C SER A 948 -16.44 -52.33 3.32
N THR A 949 -15.27 -52.64 3.88
CA THR A 949 -14.57 -53.91 3.66
C THR A 949 -14.89 -54.85 4.82
N ALA A 950 -15.53 -55.98 4.51
CA ALA A 950 -15.81 -57.06 5.45
C ALA A 950 -15.10 -58.35 5.01
N SER A 951 -14.44 -59.04 5.93
CA SER A 951 -14.82 -60.40 6.40
C SER A 951 -13.62 -61.17 6.98
N GLY A 952 -13.86 -61.73 8.17
CA GLY A 952 -12.92 -62.60 8.89
C GLY A 952 -13.37 -62.88 10.32
N THR A 953 -14.55 -63.49 10.51
CA THR A 953 -15.03 -64.11 11.77
C THR A 953 -14.18 -65.33 12.16
N PRO A 954 -14.00 -65.69 13.45
CA PRO A 954 -15.03 -66.34 14.30
C PRO A 954 -15.00 -65.81 15.77
N ALA A 955 -15.91 -66.06 16.73
CA ALA A 955 -17.20 -66.70 16.91
C ALA A 955 -17.75 -66.20 18.27
N SER A 956 -19.07 -66.25 18.48
CA SER A 956 -19.79 -65.89 19.72
C SER A 956 -19.47 -66.87 20.89
N PRO A 957 -19.83 -66.59 22.19
CA PRO A 957 -21.24 -66.46 22.63
C PRO A 957 -21.54 -65.44 23.76
N ALA A 958 -22.80 -64.94 23.77
CA ALA A 958 -23.79 -64.87 24.88
C ALA A 958 -23.34 -64.32 26.28
N ALA A 959 -24.10 -63.63 27.13
CA ALA A 959 -25.53 -63.32 27.29
C ALA A 959 -25.67 -62.32 28.48
N VAL A 960 -26.89 -61.77 28.69
CA VAL A 960 -27.49 -61.20 29.94
C VAL A 960 -26.67 -60.19 30.77
N GLY A 961 -27.16 -59.04 31.24
CA GLY A 961 -28.50 -58.57 31.56
C GLY A 961 -28.38 -57.69 32.83
N ALA A 962 -29.12 -56.57 32.85
CA ALA A 962 -29.56 -55.80 34.03
C ALA A 962 -28.54 -55.13 34.99
N GLY A 963 -28.83 -53.86 35.30
CA GLY A 963 -28.82 -53.38 36.70
C GLY A 963 -27.65 -52.49 37.14
N ASN A 964 -27.89 -51.17 37.15
CA ASN A 964 -27.37 -50.28 38.19
C ASN A 964 -28.07 -50.62 39.54
N PRO A 965 -27.59 -50.25 40.76
CA PRO A 965 -26.87 -49.00 41.09
C PRO A 965 -25.82 -49.07 42.27
N GLY A 966 -25.08 -47.97 42.49
CA GLY A 966 -24.90 -47.39 43.84
C GLY A 966 -23.59 -47.58 44.63
N SER A 967 -22.89 -46.44 44.83
CA SER A 967 -22.10 -45.96 46.01
C SER A 967 -20.74 -46.57 46.44
N ASP A 968 -19.74 -45.69 46.34
CA ASP A 968 -18.64 -45.32 47.27
C ASP A 968 -17.43 -46.21 47.64
N ALA A 969 -16.27 -45.52 47.59
CA ALA A 969 -14.99 -45.69 48.30
C ALA A 969 -13.96 -46.75 47.83
N GLY A 970 -12.77 -46.27 47.41
CA GLY A 970 -11.50 -47.00 47.54
C GLY A 970 -10.51 -46.88 46.37
N SER A 971 -9.49 -46.04 46.54
CA SER A 971 -8.24 -45.90 45.75
C SER A 971 -7.53 -47.25 45.48
N ALA A 972 -6.66 -47.52 44.50
CA ALA A 972 -5.89 -46.74 43.53
C ALA A 972 -5.26 -47.72 42.50
N ALA A 973 -4.70 -47.13 41.43
CA ALA A 973 -3.71 -47.66 40.47
C ALA A 973 -4.26 -48.19 39.12
N GLY A 974 -4.14 -47.31 38.10
CA GLY A 974 -4.32 -47.66 36.67
C GLY A 974 -4.54 -46.44 35.77
N MET A 975 -3.64 -45.46 35.79
CA MET A 975 -3.64 -44.29 34.88
C MET A 975 -3.46 -44.71 33.41
N PHE A 976 -4.38 -44.31 32.52
CA PHE A 976 -4.14 -43.99 31.11
C PHE A 976 -5.09 -42.85 30.66
N ALA A 977 -4.58 -41.93 29.84
CA ALA A 977 -5.08 -40.56 29.58
C ALA A 977 -6.21 -40.42 28.54
N PRO A 978 -7.00 -39.31 28.55
CA PRO A 978 -8.04 -39.03 27.54
C PRO A 978 -7.65 -37.96 26.50
N GLY A 979 -8.26 -38.01 25.31
CA GLY A 979 -8.66 -36.79 24.58
C GLY A 979 -8.03 -36.47 23.22
N VAL A 980 -8.28 -37.27 22.17
CA VAL A 980 -8.08 -36.83 20.77
C VAL A 980 -9.45 -36.52 20.15
N ILE A 981 -9.74 -35.24 19.92
CA ILE A 981 -10.94 -34.76 19.21
C ILE A 981 -10.69 -34.92 17.70
N GLN A 982 -11.58 -35.62 16.98
CA GLN A 982 -11.48 -35.72 15.51
C GLN A 982 -11.98 -34.44 14.83
N VAL A 983 -11.11 -33.79 14.07
CA VAL A 983 -11.38 -32.55 13.30
C VAL A 983 -11.66 -32.92 11.84
N THR A 984 -12.82 -32.51 11.30
CA THR A 984 -13.15 -32.70 9.88
C THR A 984 -12.50 -31.64 8.98
N PRO A 985 -12.43 -31.82 7.64
CA PRO A 985 -11.92 -30.78 6.74
C PRO A 985 -12.66 -29.44 6.85
N GLN A 986 -14.00 -29.46 7.03
CA GLN A 986 -14.79 -28.26 7.26
C GLN A 986 -14.47 -27.60 8.61
N ASP A 987 -14.28 -28.40 9.66
CA ASP A 987 -13.84 -27.88 10.97
C ASP A 987 -12.46 -27.22 10.84
N LYS A 988 -11.54 -27.82 10.06
CA LYS A 988 -10.21 -27.28 9.83
C LYS A 988 -10.27 -25.93 9.10
N GLU A 989 -11.12 -25.79 8.09
CA GLU A 989 -11.31 -24.51 7.39
C GLU A 989 -11.91 -23.43 8.30
N ALA A 990 -12.91 -23.77 9.12
CA ALA A 990 -13.49 -22.84 10.09
C ALA A 990 -12.47 -22.43 11.16
N ILE A 991 -11.67 -23.38 11.66
CA ILE A 991 -10.57 -23.14 12.58
C ILE A 991 -9.49 -22.25 11.94
N GLU A 992 -9.11 -22.47 10.69
CA GLU A 992 -8.14 -21.61 9.97
C GLU A 992 -8.68 -20.18 9.75
N ARG A 993 -9.97 -20.03 9.42
CA ARG A 993 -10.60 -18.70 9.33
C ARG A 993 -10.63 -17.97 10.67
N LEU A 994 -10.90 -18.68 11.76
CA LEU A 994 -10.86 -18.14 13.12
C LEU A 994 -9.42 -17.82 13.58
N LYS A 995 -8.42 -18.64 13.22
CA LYS A 995 -6.99 -18.37 13.46
C LYS A 995 -6.52 -17.13 12.70
N ALA A 996 -7.01 -16.91 11.48
CA ALA A 996 -6.72 -15.72 10.68
C ALA A 996 -7.18 -14.41 11.36
N LEU A 997 -8.04 -14.48 12.39
CA LEU A 997 -8.42 -13.34 13.23
C LEU A 997 -7.37 -12.96 14.28
N GLY A 998 -6.28 -13.73 14.41
CA GLY A 998 -5.17 -13.46 15.33
C GLY A 998 -5.24 -14.21 16.66
N PHE A 999 -6.17 -15.16 16.82
CA PHE A 999 -6.25 -16.01 18.01
C PHE A 999 -5.31 -17.22 17.91
N PRO A 1000 -4.66 -17.63 19.00
CA PRO A 1000 -3.78 -18.79 18.99
C PRO A 1000 -4.58 -20.08 18.76
N GLU A 1001 -4.00 -21.00 17.97
CA GLU A 1001 -4.68 -22.20 17.46
C GLU A 1001 -5.36 -23.04 18.55
N HIS A 1002 -4.71 -23.21 19.71
CA HIS A 1002 -5.29 -23.98 20.80
C HIS A 1002 -6.57 -23.34 21.36
N LEU A 1003 -6.62 -22.00 21.49
CA LEU A 1003 -7.84 -21.29 21.91
C LEU A 1003 -8.91 -21.37 20.83
N VAL A 1004 -8.53 -21.23 19.56
CA VAL A 1004 -9.49 -21.30 18.43
C VAL A 1004 -10.17 -22.66 18.38
N ILE A 1005 -9.39 -23.73 18.44
CA ILE A 1005 -9.89 -25.09 18.43
C ILE A 1005 -10.80 -25.29 19.64
N GLN A 1006 -10.36 -24.88 20.84
CA GLN A 1006 -11.15 -25.00 22.07
C GLN A 1006 -12.47 -24.22 21.98
N ALA A 1007 -12.44 -22.98 21.52
CA ALA A 1007 -13.63 -22.14 21.36
C ALA A 1007 -14.58 -22.67 20.27
N TYR A 1008 -14.03 -23.17 19.16
CA TYR A 1008 -14.80 -23.74 18.06
C TYR A 1008 -15.56 -24.99 18.49
N PHE A 1009 -14.91 -25.91 19.19
CA PHE A 1009 -15.58 -27.10 19.72
C PHE A 1009 -16.47 -26.79 20.94
N ALA A 1010 -16.11 -25.81 21.79
CA ALA A 1010 -16.96 -25.36 22.90
C ALA A 1010 -18.24 -24.67 22.42
N CYS A 1011 -18.20 -24.05 21.24
CA CYS A 1011 -19.36 -23.43 20.58
C CYS A 1011 -20.06 -24.40 19.62
N GLU A 1012 -19.96 -25.70 19.85
CA GLU A 1012 -20.64 -26.75 19.07
C GLU A 1012 -20.35 -26.68 17.56
N LYS A 1013 -19.12 -26.32 17.18
CA LYS A 1013 -18.68 -26.13 15.78
C LYS A 1013 -19.35 -24.97 15.06
N ASN A 1014 -19.99 -24.05 15.79
CA ASN A 1014 -20.53 -22.82 15.24
C ASN A 1014 -19.44 -21.74 15.17
N GLU A 1015 -18.93 -21.49 13.97
CA GLU A 1015 -17.86 -20.52 13.69
C GLU A 1015 -18.16 -19.12 14.22
N ASN A 1016 -19.41 -18.64 14.10
CA ASN A 1016 -19.80 -17.30 14.55
C ASN A 1016 -19.83 -17.19 16.08
N MET A 1017 -20.33 -18.23 16.77
CA MET A 1017 -20.31 -18.28 18.24
C MET A 1017 -18.88 -18.41 18.77
N ALA A 1018 -18.05 -19.22 18.12
CA ALA A 1018 -16.64 -19.39 18.45
C ALA A 1018 -15.86 -18.08 18.30
N ALA A 1019 -16.08 -17.35 17.19
CA ALA A 1019 -15.52 -16.02 16.99
C ALA A 1019 -15.95 -15.06 18.11
N ASN A 1020 -17.26 -15.00 18.42
CA ASN A 1020 -17.78 -14.13 19.46
C ASN A 1020 -17.23 -14.51 20.86
N PHE A 1021 -17.04 -15.80 21.14
CA PHE A 1021 -16.47 -16.31 22.39
C PHE A 1021 -14.99 -15.94 22.52
N LEU A 1022 -14.18 -16.15 21.48
CA LEU A 1022 -12.76 -15.77 21.44
C LEU A 1022 -12.57 -14.26 21.63
N LEU A 1023 -13.42 -13.47 20.99
CA LEU A 1023 -13.43 -12.01 21.12
C LEU A 1023 -13.83 -11.53 22.52
N SER A 1024 -14.63 -12.32 23.26
CA SER A 1024 -15.04 -11.98 24.63
C SER A 1024 -13.98 -12.28 25.69
N GLN A 1025 -13.11 -13.27 25.47
CA GLN A 1025 -12.04 -13.61 26.41
C GLN A 1025 -10.77 -12.78 26.25
N SER A 1026 -10.51 -12.22 25.06
CA SER A 1026 -9.31 -11.43 24.76
C SER A 1026 -9.36 -9.98 25.27
N LEU A 1027 -10.32 -9.62 26.12
CA LEU A 1027 -10.47 -8.26 26.66
C LEU A 1027 -9.67 -8.02 27.96
N ASP A 1028 -9.10 -9.07 28.56
CA ASP A 1028 -8.47 -9.01 29.90
C ASP A 1028 -7.00 -9.47 29.98
N ASP A 1029 -6.26 -9.59 28.86
CA ASP A 1029 -4.79 -9.77 28.87
C ASP A 1029 -4.05 -8.76 27.99
#